data_AF-A0A2M8N7Z2-F1
#
_entry.id   AF-A0A2M8N7Z2-F1
#
_cell.length_a   1.000
_cell.length_b   1.000
_cell.length_c   1.000
_cell.angle_alpha   90.00
_cell.angle_beta   90.00
_cell.angle_gamma   90.00
#
_symmetry.space_group_name_H-M   'P 1'
#
loop_
_entity.id
_entity.type
_entity.pdbx_description
1 polymer ?
#
loop_
_entity_poly.entity_id
_entity_poly.type
_entity_poly.pdbx_seq_one_letter_code
_entity_poly.pdbx_strand_id
1 'polypeptide(L)'
;MRLSILLGLILAVFTHVMAQSNTCAETTGAIQRHDYVADSIQTRMYYTVYTPPCYTATATRYPVLYLLHGSNEDDNQWIRLGITEILDTAIINGELPPMIVVMPFGNWIANENRFDGASWDAIFINQLMPLVESQYRINGTRATRAIGGISRGGFWAFHLAFRYPVMFGAVGGHSAFFDRYHAPPEYNPLDLALNAPGIETLRIMLDHGIDDYAAPGLALMSQHLTQRGIAHRYEVFPEGQHHNTYWRQHVRDYLDFYAATWYVEAPLIQPTVTPIPQPTQSLSYGKALFLPVVAFNSLEATITLGQLNAIRGGMLEPNLILTESVMAEFAHYGVPVAEGTRVIPDDALYNALWRDTTLFSLLPFDQIISRYRVLNVDELHPLDQLEIYPFIFESDTPNFYPDRLTRLLMSGVTALTRETIPILDEKGVEWAASGILPYVQQADFFHTSNEVSFAPDCNSLTGFSFCSKQEHFDLFTLLDLDIVELSGNHNNDYGHEAYMNTLQWYRDHGIATLGGGATQAEAETPLLIDHHGNQIAMLACNWAGPQTALASDNPNNPRPGAATCTHNWLRDTIQALKADHDVVIVSMQYWEFDQYAPTAQQRFDFQAVASYGADVVIGTQAHFPQSVDYYVQDDGDEAFIHYGLGNLYFDQQFFAGTRFFMDQLFIYEGRLLFVDLYTGIIEEQGRPRPMTDDERRNFLFLVLIQNGS
;
A
#
# COMPACT_ATOMS: atom_id res chain seq x y z
N MET A 1 28.66 -42.96 82.45
CA MET A 1 27.34 -42.49 82.88
C MET A 1 26.64 -41.90 81.66
N ARG A 2 25.78 -42.68 81.02
CA ARG A 2 24.35 -42.40 80.79
C ARG A 2 24.01 -41.11 80.01
N LEU A 3 23.42 -41.36 78.82
CA LEU A 3 22.20 -40.75 78.26
C LEU A 3 22.29 -39.28 77.79
N SER A 4 21.63 -38.81 76.73
CA SER A 4 20.88 -39.39 75.61
C SER A 4 20.33 -38.21 74.80
N ILE A 5 20.31 -38.35 73.47
CA ILE A 5 19.37 -37.73 72.50
C ILE A 5 19.50 -36.21 72.26
N LEU A 6 19.96 -35.84 71.06
CA LEU A 6 19.29 -34.81 70.27
C LEU A 6 19.27 -35.24 68.79
N LEU A 7 18.05 -35.22 68.25
CA LEU A 7 17.65 -35.56 66.88
C LEU A 7 18.33 -34.64 65.86
N GLY A 8 18.63 -35.19 64.68
CA GLY A 8 19.30 -34.48 63.60
C GLY A 8 18.42 -33.47 62.84
N LEU A 9 19.08 -32.51 62.22
CA LEU A 9 18.64 -31.87 60.99
C LEU A 9 19.89 -31.29 60.29
N ILE A 10 20.32 -31.95 59.21
CA ILE A 10 21.28 -31.40 58.26
C ILE A 10 20.48 -30.43 57.39
N LEU A 11 20.63 -29.13 57.64
CA LEU A 11 20.08 -28.09 56.79
C LEU A 11 21.06 -27.86 55.63
N ALA A 12 20.76 -28.45 54.47
CA ALA A 12 21.40 -28.04 53.22
C ALA A 12 20.93 -26.63 52.90
N VAL A 13 21.84 -25.65 53.01
CA VAL A 13 21.59 -24.29 52.54
C VAL A 13 21.68 -24.33 51.01
N PHE A 14 20.56 -24.57 50.35
CA PHE A 14 20.37 -24.17 48.96
C PHE A 14 20.23 -22.66 48.95
N THR A 15 21.33 -21.94 48.71
CA THR A 15 21.23 -20.57 48.19
C THR A 15 20.61 -20.68 46.81
N HIS A 16 19.29 -20.48 46.73
CA HIS A 16 18.64 -20.11 45.48
C HIS A 16 19.25 -18.77 45.08
N VAL A 17 20.19 -18.80 44.15
CA VAL A 17 20.42 -17.65 43.28
C VAL A 17 19.12 -17.52 42.50
N MET A 18 18.21 -16.67 42.95
CA MET A 18 17.19 -16.14 42.07
C MET A 18 17.94 -15.32 41.02
N ALA A 19 18.22 -15.95 39.89
CA ALA A 19 18.40 -15.21 38.66
C ALA A 19 17.08 -14.46 38.46
N GLN A 20 17.06 -13.17 38.75
CA GLN A 20 16.01 -12.29 38.25
C GLN A 20 16.12 -12.36 36.74
N SER A 21 15.28 -13.18 36.13
CA SER A 21 14.99 -13.08 34.71
C SER A 21 14.34 -11.71 34.53
N ASN A 22 15.09 -10.72 34.06
CA ASN A 22 14.53 -9.49 33.53
C ASN A 22 13.77 -9.85 32.26
N THR A 23 12.58 -10.42 32.40
CA THR A 23 11.64 -10.60 31.29
C THR A 23 10.98 -9.26 31.09
N CYS A 24 11.59 -8.44 30.24
CA CYS A 24 10.93 -7.26 29.72
C CYS A 24 9.93 -7.70 28.63
N ALA A 25 8.76 -7.06 28.63
CA ALA A 25 7.65 -7.35 27.74
C ALA A 25 7.33 -6.17 26.80
N GLU A 26 8.27 -5.23 26.65
CA GLU A 26 8.13 -4.15 25.67
C GLU A 26 8.15 -4.76 24.26
N THR A 27 7.14 -4.44 23.46
CA THR A 27 7.01 -4.86 22.07
C THR A 27 7.39 -3.76 21.08
N THR A 28 7.59 -2.53 21.57
CA THR A 28 7.91 -1.36 20.76
C THR A 28 9.19 -0.71 21.24
N GLY A 29 10.01 -0.24 20.30
CA GLY A 29 11.19 0.56 20.57
C GLY A 29 10.84 1.98 20.97
N ALA A 30 11.83 2.72 21.45
CA ALA A 30 11.66 4.13 21.81
C ALA A 30 12.36 5.03 20.80
N ILE A 31 11.61 6.02 20.30
CA ILE A 31 12.11 7.11 19.47
C ILE A 31 12.36 8.34 20.34
N GLN A 32 13.55 8.91 20.24
CA GLN A 32 13.92 10.12 20.97
C GLN A 32 14.67 11.09 20.05
N ARG A 33 14.17 12.32 19.96
CA ARG A 33 14.85 13.40 19.26
C ARG A 33 15.66 14.23 20.24
N HIS A 34 16.91 14.46 19.90
CA HIS A 34 17.86 15.23 20.71
C HIS A 34 18.49 16.33 19.87
N ASP A 35 19.10 17.30 20.55
CA ASP A 35 19.85 18.37 19.91
C ASP A 35 21.27 18.49 20.48
N TYR A 36 22.15 19.07 19.69
CA TYR A 36 23.51 19.42 20.09
C TYR A 36 23.97 20.67 19.35
N VAL A 37 25.02 21.32 19.84
CA VAL A 37 25.64 22.45 19.13
C VAL A 37 26.82 21.91 18.33
N ALA A 38 26.80 22.14 17.01
CA ALA A 38 27.96 21.89 16.16
C ALA A 38 28.95 23.04 16.30
N ASP A 39 30.02 22.82 17.08
CA ASP A 39 30.97 23.87 17.48
C ASP A 39 31.66 24.55 16.29
N SER A 40 31.95 23.80 15.24
CA SER A 40 32.63 24.29 14.04
C SER A 40 31.81 25.31 13.24
N ILE A 41 30.48 25.31 13.38
CA ILE A 41 29.55 26.23 12.70
C ILE A 41 28.64 26.98 13.66
N GLN A 42 28.83 26.82 14.98
CA GLN A 42 28.04 27.45 16.04
C GLN A 42 26.52 27.34 15.82
N THR A 43 26.07 26.18 15.32
CA THR A 43 24.68 25.94 14.93
C THR A 43 24.08 24.81 15.77
N ARG A 44 22.83 24.98 16.21
CA ARG A 44 22.06 23.91 16.86
C ARG A 44 21.61 22.90 15.80
N MET A 45 22.01 21.66 16.01
CA MET A 45 21.75 20.50 15.15
C MET A 45 20.86 19.51 15.90
N TYR A 46 20.21 18.61 15.16
CA TYR A 46 19.27 17.64 15.72
C TYR A 46 19.60 16.24 15.24
N TYR A 47 19.20 15.23 16.01
CA TYR A 47 19.22 13.84 15.57
C TYR A 47 18.13 13.06 16.31
N THR A 48 17.55 12.09 15.61
CA THR A 48 16.56 11.16 16.17
C THR A 48 17.23 9.81 16.39
N VAL A 49 16.96 9.17 17.52
CA VAL A 49 17.47 7.84 17.86
C VAL A 49 16.31 6.89 18.12
N TYR A 50 16.35 5.76 17.44
CA TYR A 50 15.60 4.56 17.79
C TYR A 50 16.44 3.69 18.72
N THR A 51 15.84 3.29 19.84
CA THR A 51 16.37 2.24 20.71
C THR A 51 15.42 1.04 20.69
N PRO A 52 15.95 -0.20 20.67
CA PRO A 52 15.12 -1.37 20.49
C PRO A 52 14.22 -1.61 21.72
N PRO A 53 13.15 -2.41 21.59
CA PRO A 53 12.36 -2.83 22.74
C PRO A 53 13.26 -3.38 23.85
N CYS A 54 12.88 -3.12 25.10
CA CYS A 54 13.60 -3.57 26.28
C CYS A 54 15.01 -2.97 26.45
N TYR A 55 15.31 -1.88 25.73
CA TYR A 55 16.60 -1.19 25.86
C TYR A 55 16.91 -0.88 27.32
N THR A 56 15.99 -0.23 28.06
CA THR A 56 16.23 0.21 29.46
C THR A 56 16.28 -0.93 30.48
N ALA A 57 15.74 -2.11 30.13
CA ALA A 57 15.65 -3.27 31.00
C ALA A 57 16.95 -4.10 31.06
N THR A 58 17.90 -3.85 30.15
CA THR A 58 19.16 -4.59 30.06
C THR A 58 20.39 -3.69 30.08
N ALA A 59 21.53 -4.26 30.50
CA ALA A 59 22.83 -3.61 30.37
C ALA A 59 23.51 -3.89 29.01
N THR A 60 22.79 -4.49 28.07
CA THR A 60 23.31 -4.92 26.77
C THR A 60 23.80 -3.72 25.95
N ARG A 61 24.90 -3.93 25.21
CA ARG A 61 25.37 -2.99 24.19
C ARG A 61 24.94 -3.49 22.82
N TYR A 62 24.38 -2.60 22.01
CA TYR A 62 23.73 -2.92 20.75
C TYR A 62 24.57 -2.45 19.55
N PRO A 63 24.50 -3.13 18.39
CA PRO A 63 24.98 -2.58 17.12
C PRO A 63 24.32 -1.24 16.82
N VAL A 64 24.98 -0.42 16.00
CA VAL A 64 24.47 0.89 15.59
C VAL A 64 24.44 1.03 14.07
N LEU A 65 23.31 1.54 13.58
CA LEU A 65 23.12 1.94 12.20
C LEU A 65 22.91 3.46 12.13
N TYR A 66 23.75 4.17 11.40
CA TYR A 66 23.57 5.60 11.11
C TYR A 66 22.87 5.76 9.75
N LEU A 67 21.71 6.41 9.69
CA LEU A 67 20.94 6.60 8.46
C LEU A 67 20.77 8.07 8.11
N LEU A 68 21.38 8.49 7.00
CA LEU A 68 21.41 9.87 6.55
C LEU A 68 20.23 10.14 5.60
N HIS A 69 19.56 11.27 5.79
CA HIS A 69 18.44 11.70 4.95
C HIS A 69 18.90 12.28 3.59
N GLY A 70 17.97 12.37 2.63
CA GLY A 70 18.16 13.00 1.33
C GLY A 70 18.20 14.53 1.39
N SER A 71 18.39 15.17 0.22
CA SER A 71 18.32 16.64 0.13
C SER A 71 16.92 17.12 0.50
N ASN A 72 16.84 18.28 1.16
CA ASN A 72 15.58 18.90 1.61
C ASN A 72 14.73 18.09 2.61
N GLU A 73 15.30 17.03 3.18
CA GLU A 73 14.66 16.19 4.21
C GLU A 73 15.30 16.42 5.60
N ASP A 74 14.85 15.68 6.61
CA ASP A 74 15.27 15.84 8.01
C ASP A 74 15.55 14.50 8.74
N ASP A 75 15.86 14.58 10.04
CA ASP A 75 16.10 13.43 10.93
C ASP A 75 14.92 12.45 11.08
N ASN A 76 13.75 12.77 10.53
CA ASN A 76 12.57 11.92 10.57
C ASN A 76 12.24 11.28 9.22
N GLN A 77 13.03 11.49 8.15
CA GLN A 77 12.73 10.90 6.83
C GLN A 77 12.59 9.38 6.93
N TRP A 78 13.55 8.69 7.55
CA TRP A 78 13.53 7.24 7.70
C TRP A 78 12.34 6.74 8.54
N ILE A 79 11.88 7.52 9.52
CA ILE A 79 10.64 7.24 10.26
C ILE A 79 9.43 7.35 9.35
N ARG A 80 9.35 8.39 8.50
CA ARG A 80 8.30 8.53 7.48
C ARG A 80 8.33 7.41 6.41
N LEU A 81 9.45 6.71 6.30
CA LEU A 81 9.63 5.54 5.44
C LEU A 81 9.28 4.22 6.16
N GLY A 82 8.80 4.25 7.40
CA GLY A 82 8.31 3.06 8.12
C GLY A 82 9.38 2.27 8.88
N ILE A 83 10.55 2.85 9.13
CA ILE A 83 11.66 2.10 9.74
C ILE A 83 11.37 1.63 11.17
N THR A 84 10.57 2.37 11.94
CA THR A 84 10.31 2.06 13.36
C THR A 84 9.51 0.77 13.48
N GLU A 85 8.44 0.67 12.70
CA GLU A 85 7.50 -0.44 12.68
C GLU A 85 8.18 -1.71 12.16
N ILE A 86 9.02 -1.57 11.12
CA ILE A 86 9.82 -2.67 10.58
C ILE A 86 10.82 -3.17 11.63
N LEU A 87 11.50 -2.25 12.33
CA LEU A 87 12.46 -2.63 13.37
C LEU A 87 11.77 -3.32 14.54
N ASP A 88 10.68 -2.77 15.06
CA ASP A 88 9.94 -3.34 16.20
C ASP A 88 9.47 -4.75 15.89
N THR A 89 8.78 -4.92 14.76
CA THR A 89 8.26 -6.22 14.31
C THR A 89 9.40 -7.23 14.11
N ALA A 90 10.42 -6.85 13.35
CA ALA A 90 11.52 -7.75 13.02
C ALA A 90 12.36 -8.12 14.24
N ILE A 91 12.54 -7.20 15.20
CA ILE A 91 13.29 -7.46 16.43
C ILE A 91 12.50 -8.39 17.36
N ILE A 92 11.20 -8.17 17.51
CA ILE A 92 10.34 -9.03 18.34
C ILE A 92 10.23 -10.43 17.74
N ASN A 93 10.15 -10.55 16.42
CA ASN A 93 10.11 -11.84 15.73
C ASN A 93 11.48 -12.54 15.66
N GLY A 94 12.56 -11.88 16.07
CA GLY A 94 13.92 -12.42 16.03
C GLY A 94 14.54 -12.48 14.62
N GLU A 95 13.94 -11.81 13.65
CA GLU A 95 14.41 -11.71 12.26
C GLU A 95 15.55 -10.70 12.11
N LEU A 96 15.51 -9.62 12.90
CA LEU A 96 16.60 -8.66 13.04
C LEU A 96 17.11 -8.65 14.48
N PRO A 97 18.43 -8.57 14.71
CA PRO A 97 18.96 -8.41 16.05
C PRO A 97 18.57 -7.03 16.60
N PRO A 98 18.29 -6.91 17.92
CA PRO A 98 18.10 -5.61 18.56
C PRO A 98 19.26 -4.65 18.23
N MET A 99 18.94 -3.45 17.72
CA MET A 99 19.93 -2.47 17.27
C MET A 99 19.51 -1.04 17.61
N ILE A 100 20.47 -0.13 17.64
CA ILE A 100 20.23 1.30 17.74
C ILE A 100 20.29 1.91 16.34
N VAL A 101 19.31 2.72 15.97
CA VAL A 101 19.33 3.46 14.70
C VAL A 101 19.40 4.95 14.99
N VAL A 102 20.38 5.63 14.38
CA VAL A 102 20.64 7.06 14.58
C VAL A 102 20.39 7.78 13.26
N MET A 103 19.44 8.70 13.26
CA MET A 103 19.00 9.46 12.10
C MET A 103 19.33 10.93 12.33
N PRO A 104 20.49 11.43 11.89
CA PRO A 104 20.88 12.81 12.15
C PRO A 104 20.31 13.79 11.14
N PHE A 105 19.93 14.98 11.60
CA PHE A 105 19.53 16.10 10.76
C PHE A 105 20.76 16.92 10.40
N GLY A 106 21.20 16.78 9.15
CA GLY A 106 22.34 17.48 8.60
C GLY A 106 22.12 18.98 8.36
N ASN A 107 20.90 19.49 8.57
CA ASN A 107 20.53 20.90 8.37
C ASN A 107 20.95 21.41 6.98
N TRP A 108 21.22 22.71 6.83
CA TRP A 108 21.74 23.29 5.58
C TRP A 108 23.12 22.74 5.21
N ILE A 109 23.97 22.42 6.20
CA ILE A 109 25.37 22.04 5.96
C ILE A 109 25.51 20.70 5.21
N ALA A 110 24.59 19.74 5.42
CA ALA A 110 24.60 18.49 4.65
C ALA A 110 24.22 18.68 3.17
N ASN A 111 23.62 19.81 2.79
CA ASN A 111 23.34 20.14 1.39
C ASN A 111 24.52 20.88 0.71
N GLU A 112 25.53 21.30 1.47
CA GLU A 112 26.70 21.99 0.92
C GLU A 112 27.82 21.05 0.50
N ASN A 113 28.49 21.35 -0.62
CA ASN A 113 29.71 20.67 -1.05
C ASN A 113 30.94 21.25 -0.32
N ARG A 114 30.91 21.19 1.02
CA ARG A 114 31.96 21.72 1.90
C ARG A 114 32.74 20.58 2.53
N PHE A 115 34.07 20.65 2.48
CA PHE A 115 34.99 19.58 2.89
C PHE A 115 36.17 20.08 3.74
N ASP A 116 35.97 21.17 4.49
CA ASP A 116 36.94 21.72 5.44
C ASP A 116 36.63 21.24 6.88
N GLY A 117 37.31 21.79 7.90
CA GLY A 117 37.06 21.42 9.30
C GLY A 117 35.67 21.77 9.85
N ALA A 118 34.81 22.39 9.04
CA ALA A 118 33.43 22.74 9.38
C ALA A 118 32.42 22.10 8.41
N SER A 119 32.85 21.11 7.63
CA SER A 119 32.01 20.26 6.78
C SER A 119 31.02 19.40 7.58
N TRP A 120 30.04 18.84 6.87
CA TRP A 120 29.19 17.78 7.44
C TRP A 120 29.99 16.55 7.86
N ASP A 121 31.04 16.17 7.11
CA ASP A 121 31.90 15.03 7.49
C ASP A 121 32.62 15.24 8.83
N ALA A 122 33.16 16.45 9.04
CA ALA A 122 33.87 16.81 10.25
C ALA A 122 32.93 16.90 11.46
N ILE A 123 31.71 17.42 11.27
CA ILE A 123 30.68 17.47 12.31
C ILE A 123 30.23 16.05 12.67
N PHE A 124 29.96 15.20 11.67
CA PHE A 124 29.52 13.83 11.90
C PHE A 124 30.56 13.03 12.68
N ILE A 125 31.82 13.00 12.20
CA ILE A 125 32.88 12.15 12.76
C ILE A 125 33.40 12.65 14.10
N ASN A 126 33.60 13.96 14.25
CA ASN A 126 34.29 14.50 15.43
C ASN A 126 33.34 14.91 16.56
N GLN A 127 32.05 15.08 16.29
CA GLN A 127 31.10 15.60 17.28
C GLN A 127 29.89 14.67 17.45
N LEU A 128 29.10 14.46 16.40
CA LEU A 128 27.84 13.72 16.51
C LEU A 128 28.06 12.25 16.90
N MET A 129 28.87 11.51 16.14
CA MET A 129 29.07 10.08 16.39
C MET A 129 29.69 9.83 17.79
N PRO A 130 30.75 10.54 18.22
CA PRO A 130 31.25 10.43 19.60
C PRO A 130 30.20 10.79 20.67
N LEU A 131 29.39 11.83 20.45
CA LEU A 131 28.33 12.24 21.37
C LEU A 131 27.32 11.10 21.56
N VAL A 132 26.75 10.59 20.46
CA VAL A 132 25.73 9.55 20.49
C VAL A 132 26.29 8.26 21.12
N GLU A 133 27.50 7.86 20.76
CA GLU A 133 28.13 6.65 21.33
C GLU A 133 28.52 6.77 22.80
N SER A 134 28.64 7.99 23.32
CA SER A 134 28.81 8.23 24.76
C SER A 134 27.49 8.19 25.54
N GLN A 135 26.36 8.49 24.88
CA GLN A 135 25.05 8.61 25.50
C GLN A 135 24.24 7.31 25.44
N TYR A 136 24.47 6.48 24.43
CA TYR A 136 23.76 5.23 24.23
C TYR A 136 24.67 4.01 24.45
N ARG A 137 24.08 2.87 24.82
CA ARG A 137 24.78 1.59 24.98
C ARG A 137 25.09 0.99 23.61
N ILE A 138 25.98 1.65 22.87
CA ILE A 138 26.42 1.22 21.56
C ILE A 138 27.65 0.30 21.70
N ASN A 139 27.65 -0.79 20.95
CA ASN A 139 28.86 -1.55 20.64
C ASN A 139 29.55 -0.87 19.45
N GLY A 140 30.43 0.08 19.75
CA GLY A 140 31.10 0.92 18.76
C GLY A 140 32.25 0.26 18.00
N THR A 141 32.24 -1.07 17.84
CA THR A 141 33.25 -1.73 16.99
C THR A 141 32.89 -1.59 15.51
N ARG A 142 33.89 -1.68 14.65
CA ARG A 142 33.70 -1.70 13.20
C ARG A 142 32.67 -2.75 12.76
N ALA A 143 32.74 -3.96 13.34
CA ALA A 143 31.85 -5.08 12.97
C ALA A 143 30.37 -4.81 13.27
N THR A 144 30.09 -3.91 14.22
CA THR A 144 28.75 -3.59 14.73
C THR A 144 28.33 -2.15 14.43
N ARG A 145 29.04 -1.47 13.52
CA ARG A 145 28.72 -0.11 13.06
C ARG A 145 28.50 -0.11 11.55
N ALA A 146 27.34 0.35 11.12
CA ALA A 146 27.02 0.57 9.71
C ALA A 146 26.55 2.00 9.46
N ILE A 147 26.67 2.45 8.21
CA ILE A 147 26.18 3.76 7.77
C ILE A 147 25.46 3.64 6.43
N GLY A 148 24.33 4.32 6.31
CA GLY A 148 23.49 4.32 5.13
C GLY A 148 22.97 5.71 4.80
N GLY A 149 22.45 5.90 3.59
CA GLY A 149 21.74 7.13 3.30
C GLY A 149 21.04 7.15 1.95
N ILE A 150 20.04 8.03 1.86
CA ILE A 150 19.24 8.26 0.66
C ILE A 150 19.82 9.42 -0.15
N SER A 151 19.92 9.31 -1.47
CA SER A 151 20.25 10.45 -2.34
C SER A 151 21.52 11.19 -1.90
N ARG A 152 21.38 12.45 -1.47
CA ARG A 152 22.45 13.25 -0.84
C ARG A 152 23.03 12.62 0.42
N GLY A 153 22.21 12.01 1.26
CA GLY A 153 22.65 11.19 2.39
C GLY A 153 23.46 9.99 1.94
N GLY A 154 23.12 9.38 0.81
CA GLY A 154 23.89 8.29 0.20
C GLY A 154 25.29 8.75 -0.23
N PHE A 155 25.40 9.93 -0.85
CA PHE A 155 26.69 10.56 -1.13
C PHE A 155 27.55 10.70 0.14
N TRP A 156 26.97 11.21 1.23
CA TRP A 156 27.69 11.39 2.49
C TRP A 156 28.05 10.08 3.19
N ALA A 157 27.17 9.08 3.15
CA ALA A 157 27.41 7.76 3.73
C ALA A 157 28.65 7.13 3.07
N PHE A 158 28.72 7.17 1.74
CA PHE A 158 29.86 6.68 0.99
C PHE A 158 31.13 7.51 1.20
N HIS A 159 31.02 8.85 1.23
CA HIS A 159 32.14 9.72 1.59
C HIS A 159 32.76 9.34 2.94
N LEU A 160 31.93 9.22 3.97
CA LEU A 160 32.35 8.88 5.33
C LEU A 160 32.95 7.48 5.41
N ALA A 161 32.27 6.47 4.85
CA ALA A 161 32.75 5.10 4.91
C ALA A 161 34.07 4.90 4.14
N PHE A 162 34.24 5.54 2.99
CA PHE A 162 35.45 5.37 2.17
C PHE A 162 36.64 6.16 2.71
N ARG A 163 36.42 7.28 3.41
CA ARG A 163 37.50 8.02 4.09
C ARG A 163 37.87 7.42 5.44
N TYR A 164 36.92 6.78 6.12
CA TYR A 164 37.10 6.19 7.44
C TYR A 164 36.73 4.68 7.46
N PRO A 165 37.31 3.82 6.59
CA PRO A 165 36.88 2.42 6.42
C PRO A 165 37.13 1.53 7.64
N VAL A 166 37.95 2.00 8.59
CA VAL A 166 38.19 1.33 9.86
C VAL A 166 37.05 1.55 10.87
N MET A 167 36.19 2.54 10.65
CA MET A 167 35.09 2.88 11.56
C MET A 167 33.80 2.09 11.26
N PHE A 168 33.57 1.74 10.00
CA PHE A 168 32.34 1.11 9.54
C PHE A 168 32.59 -0.31 9.01
N GLY A 169 31.66 -1.22 9.28
CA GLY A 169 31.66 -2.58 8.74
C GLY A 169 30.85 -2.70 7.45
N ALA A 170 29.85 -1.84 7.27
CA ALA A 170 29.00 -1.80 6.10
C ALA A 170 28.63 -0.36 5.72
N VAL A 171 28.46 -0.12 4.41
CA VAL A 171 27.92 1.11 3.85
C VAL A 171 26.87 0.83 2.80
N GLY A 172 25.77 1.58 2.80
CA GLY A 172 24.74 1.53 1.76
C GLY A 172 24.36 2.92 1.26
N GLY A 173 23.97 2.99 -0.02
CA GLY A 173 23.51 4.23 -0.63
C GLY A 173 22.34 3.96 -1.54
N HIS A 174 21.21 4.49 -1.11
CA HIS A 174 19.89 4.23 -1.65
C HIS A 174 19.51 5.38 -2.56
N SER A 175 19.51 5.12 -3.87
CA SER A 175 19.50 6.16 -4.91
C SER A 175 20.59 7.21 -4.70
N ALA A 176 21.79 6.82 -4.25
CA ALA A 176 22.82 7.80 -3.92
C ALA A 176 23.20 8.69 -5.11
N PHE A 177 23.17 10.01 -4.93
CA PHE A 177 23.50 10.93 -6.02
C PHE A 177 25.01 11.14 -6.12
N PHE A 178 25.62 10.56 -7.17
CA PHE A 178 27.03 10.75 -7.48
C PHE A 178 27.23 11.57 -8.76
N ASP A 179 28.10 12.58 -8.67
CA ASP A 179 28.53 13.37 -9.81
C ASP A 179 30.04 13.64 -9.72
N ARG A 180 30.73 13.68 -10.87
CA ARG A 180 32.19 13.86 -10.95
C ARG A 180 32.67 15.22 -10.45
N TYR A 181 31.79 16.22 -10.42
CA TYR A 181 32.13 17.61 -10.10
C TYR A 181 31.56 18.06 -8.76
N HIS A 182 30.86 17.18 -8.03
CA HIS A 182 30.25 17.52 -6.75
C HIS A 182 31.25 17.70 -5.60
N ALA A 183 32.45 17.13 -5.70
CA ALA A 183 33.50 17.28 -4.71
C ALA A 183 34.88 17.17 -5.34
N PRO A 184 35.94 17.74 -4.71
CA PRO A 184 37.32 17.44 -5.08
C PRO A 184 37.61 15.93 -4.99
N PRO A 185 38.55 15.38 -5.78
CA PRO A 185 38.80 13.94 -5.87
C PRO A 185 39.09 13.25 -4.53
N GLU A 186 39.77 13.92 -3.61
CA GLU A 186 40.08 13.39 -2.28
C GLU A 186 38.85 13.27 -1.35
N TYR A 187 37.72 13.84 -1.76
CA TYR A 187 36.45 13.85 -1.02
C TYR A 187 35.29 13.26 -1.83
N ASN A 188 35.45 13.05 -3.14
CA ASN A 188 34.38 12.54 -3.99
C ASN A 188 34.28 11.00 -3.85
N PRO A 189 33.11 10.44 -3.49
CA PRO A 189 32.92 8.99 -3.44
C PRO A 189 33.35 8.26 -4.71
N LEU A 190 33.15 8.83 -5.90
CA LEU A 190 33.55 8.21 -7.17
C LEU A 190 35.09 8.04 -7.27
N ASP A 191 35.84 9.09 -6.92
CA ASP A 191 37.31 9.05 -6.92
C ASP A 191 37.86 8.20 -5.77
N LEU A 192 37.20 8.23 -4.61
CA LEU A 192 37.54 7.39 -3.46
C LEU A 192 37.31 5.90 -3.77
N ALA A 193 36.26 5.55 -4.52
CA ALA A 193 36.05 4.18 -4.98
C ALA A 193 37.27 3.65 -5.75
N LEU A 194 37.92 4.49 -6.55
CA LEU A 194 39.13 4.13 -7.33
C LEU A 194 40.42 4.09 -6.51
N ASN A 195 40.55 4.93 -5.47
CA ASN A 195 41.86 5.22 -4.89
C ASN A 195 41.98 4.94 -3.39
N ALA A 196 40.86 4.89 -2.64
CA ALA A 196 40.89 4.80 -1.19
C ALA A 196 41.33 3.38 -0.73
N PRO A 197 42.38 3.26 0.12
CA PRO A 197 42.78 1.98 0.67
C PRO A 197 41.80 1.50 1.76
N GLY A 198 41.66 0.18 1.93
CA GLY A 198 40.89 -0.41 3.03
C GLY A 198 39.39 -0.53 2.78
N ILE A 199 38.85 0.09 1.74
CA ILE A 199 37.42 0.02 1.41
C ILE A 199 37.00 -1.38 0.94
N GLU A 200 37.95 -2.21 0.50
CA GLU A 200 37.75 -3.63 0.17
C GLU A 200 37.28 -4.48 1.37
N THR A 201 37.42 -3.95 2.58
CA THR A 201 36.94 -4.61 3.80
C THR A 201 35.46 -4.33 4.09
N LEU A 202 34.87 -3.32 3.46
CA LEU A 202 33.48 -2.90 3.68
C LEU A 202 32.52 -3.84 2.96
N ARG A 203 31.38 -4.12 3.59
CA ARG A 203 30.20 -4.57 2.85
C ARG A 203 29.55 -3.35 2.20
N ILE A 204 29.34 -3.39 0.89
CA ILE A 204 28.86 -2.23 0.13
C ILE A 204 27.55 -2.58 -0.56
N MET A 205 26.53 -1.73 -0.41
CA MET A 205 25.27 -1.79 -1.15
C MET A 205 24.99 -0.48 -1.88
N LEU A 206 24.59 -0.62 -3.13
CA LEU A 206 24.11 0.44 -4.00
C LEU A 206 22.79 -0.04 -4.57
N ASP A 207 21.79 0.82 -4.56
CA ASP A 207 20.53 0.54 -5.24
C ASP A 207 19.95 1.80 -5.86
N HIS A 208 19.19 1.60 -6.93
CA HIS A 208 18.21 2.56 -7.43
C HIS A 208 17.10 1.83 -8.20
N GLY A 209 15.98 2.51 -8.39
CA GLY A 209 14.98 2.08 -9.36
C GLY A 209 15.41 2.37 -10.79
N ILE A 210 14.87 1.63 -11.76
CA ILE A 210 15.31 1.66 -13.17
C ILE A 210 15.25 3.06 -13.80
N ASP A 211 14.31 3.91 -13.37
CA ASP A 211 14.04 5.25 -13.91
C ASP A 211 14.61 6.37 -13.02
N ASP A 212 15.48 6.03 -12.07
CA ASP A 212 16.11 7.00 -11.18
C ASP A 212 17.14 7.88 -11.94
N TYR A 213 16.99 9.21 -11.84
CA TYR A 213 17.93 10.14 -12.46
C TYR A 213 19.37 10.04 -11.92
N ALA A 214 19.57 9.47 -10.73
CA ALA A 214 20.88 9.22 -10.14
C ALA A 214 21.58 7.97 -10.72
N ALA A 215 20.88 7.16 -11.51
CA ALA A 215 21.39 5.92 -12.10
C ALA A 215 22.76 6.06 -12.78
N PRO A 216 23.06 7.10 -13.59
CA PRO A 216 24.38 7.24 -14.22
C PRO A 216 25.54 7.32 -13.21
N GLY A 217 25.32 7.99 -12.07
CA GLY A 217 26.30 8.12 -11.00
C GLY A 217 26.51 6.80 -10.26
N LEU A 218 25.43 6.07 -9.98
CA LEU A 218 25.45 4.76 -9.33
C LEU A 218 26.12 3.68 -10.20
N ALA A 219 25.81 3.66 -11.50
CA ALA A 219 26.46 2.78 -12.46
C ALA A 219 27.98 3.07 -12.54
N LEU A 220 28.37 4.35 -12.51
CA LEU A 220 29.78 4.74 -12.48
C LEU A 220 30.48 4.30 -11.18
N MET A 221 29.81 4.43 -10.03
CA MET A 221 30.30 3.93 -8.76
C MET A 221 30.52 2.40 -8.80
N SER A 222 29.52 1.64 -9.25
CA SER A 222 29.62 0.18 -9.43
C SER A 222 30.78 -0.20 -10.36
N GLN A 223 30.94 0.55 -11.47
CA GLN A 223 32.07 0.37 -12.38
C GLN A 223 33.42 0.57 -11.68
N HIS A 224 33.59 1.62 -10.88
CA HIS A 224 34.85 1.89 -10.17
C HIS A 224 35.18 0.83 -9.12
N LEU A 225 34.18 0.35 -8.36
CA LEU A 225 34.36 -0.75 -7.42
C LEU A 225 34.75 -2.05 -8.13
N THR A 226 34.09 -2.35 -9.26
CA THR A 226 34.40 -3.51 -10.11
C THR A 226 35.83 -3.45 -10.65
N GLN A 227 36.30 -2.28 -11.09
CA GLN A 227 37.67 -2.10 -11.60
C GLN A 227 38.74 -2.44 -10.56
N ARG A 228 38.43 -2.30 -9.27
CA ARG A 228 39.33 -2.68 -8.16
C ARG A 228 39.09 -4.08 -7.62
N GLY A 229 38.13 -4.83 -8.19
CA GLY A 229 37.75 -6.16 -7.69
C GLY A 229 37.10 -6.13 -6.31
N ILE A 230 36.43 -5.03 -5.95
CA ILE A 230 35.79 -4.86 -4.64
C ILE A 230 34.37 -5.40 -4.70
N ALA A 231 34.06 -6.36 -3.82
CA ALA A 231 32.74 -6.96 -3.73
C ALA A 231 31.71 -5.91 -3.26
N HIS A 232 30.62 -5.78 -4.01
CA HIS A 232 29.53 -4.88 -3.69
C HIS A 232 28.22 -5.42 -4.28
N ARG A 233 27.10 -5.13 -3.60
CA ARG A 233 25.75 -5.33 -4.09
C ARG A 233 25.38 -4.08 -4.90
N TYR A 234 25.07 -4.24 -6.17
CA TYR A 234 24.52 -3.17 -7.00
C TYR A 234 23.21 -3.66 -7.59
N GLU A 235 22.11 -3.11 -7.09
CA GLU A 235 20.76 -3.50 -7.48
C GLU A 235 20.09 -2.39 -8.24
N VAL A 236 19.69 -2.72 -9.46
CA VAL A 236 18.79 -1.89 -10.22
C VAL A 236 17.44 -2.58 -10.14
N PHE A 237 16.54 -2.02 -9.35
CA PHE A 237 15.21 -2.56 -9.25
C PHE A 237 14.44 -2.21 -10.52
N PRO A 238 13.70 -3.16 -11.10
CA PRO A 238 13.08 -3.00 -12.42
C PRO A 238 11.98 -1.93 -12.46
N GLU A 239 11.62 -1.36 -11.31
CA GLU A 239 10.65 -0.30 -11.09
C GLU A 239 11.20 0.67 -10.04
N GLY A 240 10.77 1.94 -10.08
CA GLY A 240 11.15 2.97 -9.12
C GLY A 240 11.95 4.14 -9.72
N GLN A 241 11.67 5.34 -9.20
CA GLN A 241 12.41 6.57 -9.50
C GLN A 241 13.05 7.13 -8.22
N HIS A 242 13.58 8.35 -8.30
CA HIS A 242 14.25 9.04 -7.19
C HIS A 242 13.27 9.64 -6.17
N HIS A 243 12.52 8.80 -5.45
CA HIS A 243 11.44 9.26 -4.56
C HIS A 243 11.24 8.37 -3.32
N ASN A 244 10.61 8.93 -2.27
CA ASN A 244 10.35 8.25 -0.99
C ASN A 244 9.58 6.93 -1.11
N THR A 245 8.73 6.76 -2.12
CA THR A 245 8.00 5.51 -2.37
C THR A 245 8.95 4.34 -2.61
N TYR A 246 9.90 4.51 -3.53
CA TYR A 246 10.98 3.55 -3.80
C TYR A 246 11.78 3.24 -2.53
N TRP A 247 12.27 4.26 -1.80
CA TRP A 247 13.04 4.00 -0.58
C TRP A 247 12.24 3.30 0.53
N ARG A 248 10.93 3.57 0.64
CA ARG A 248 10.02 2.91 1.60
C ARG A 248 9.94 1.40 1.33
N GLN A 249 9.75 1.02 0.07
CA GLN A 249 9.63 -0.39 -0.33
C GLN A 249 10.87 -1.22 0.05
N HIS A 250 12.04 -0.58 0.12
CA HIS A 250 13.31 -1.26 0.35
C HIS A 250 13.89 -1.07 1.75
N VAL A 251 13.21 -0.39 2.69
CA VAL A 251 13.71 -0.20 4.07
C VAL A 251 14.06 -1.54 4.71
N ARG A 252 13.25 -2.59 4.50
CA ARG A 252 13.55 -3.92 5.00
C ARG A 252 14.81 -4.52 4.36
N ASP A 253 14.93 -4.44 3.03
CA ASP A 253 16.12 -4.90 2.30
C ASP A 253 17.40 -4.21 2.81
N TYR A 254 17.30 -2.92 3.16
CA TYR A 254 18.40 -2.14 3.70
C TYR A 254 18.78 -2.63 5.09
N LEU A 255 17.80 -2.80 5.98
CA LEU A 255 18.02 -3.30 7.33
C LEU A 255 18.62 -4.72 7.33
N ASP A 256 18.13 -5.61 6.47
CA ASP A 256 18.68 -6.95 6.30
C ASP A 256 20.14 -6.88 5.82
N PHE A 257 20.45 -6.00 4.86
CA PHE A 257 21.82 -5.77 4.45
C PHE A 257 22.68 -5.28 5.62
N TYR A 258 22.27 -4.28 6.39
CA TYR A 258 23.07 -3.75 7.49
C TYR A 258 23.26 -4.78 8.61
N ALA A 259 22.21 -5.53 8.95
CA ALA A 259 22.19 -6.46 10.07
C ALA A 259 22.71 -7.87 9.76
N ALA A 260 22.97 -8.22 8.50
CA ALA A 260 23.37 -9.56 8.06
C ALA A 260 24.51 -10.21 8.89
N THR A 261 25.40 -9.40 9.48
CA THR A 261 26.54 -9.88 10.27
C THR A 261 26.38 -9.68 11.79
N TRP A 262 25.22 -9.23 12.25
CA TRP A 262 24.96 -8.85 13.65
C TRP A 262 24.23 -9.93 14.46
N TYR A 263 23.98 -11.10 13.87
CA TYR A 263 23.37 -12.24 14.55
C TYR A 263 24.09 -12.59 15.86
N VAL A 264 23.32 -12.66 16.95
CA VAL A 264 23.69 -13.30 18.21
C VAL A 264 22.66 -14.39 18.44
N GLU A 265 23.10 -15.64 18.57
CA GLU A 265 22.23 -16.79 18.85
C GLU A 265 21.34 -16.51 20.09
N ALA A 266 20.03 -16.55 19.93
CA ALA A 266 19.07 -16.67 21.03
C ALA A 266 18.30 -18.01 20.89
N PRO A 267 18.00 -18.70 22.00
CA PRO A 267 17.57 -20.09 21.97
C PRO A 267 16.08 -20.22 21.61
N LEU A 268 15.79 -21.22 20.78
CA LEU A 268 14.44 -21.62 20.34
C LEU A 268 13.55 -21.96 21.55
N ILE A 269 12.42 -21.27 21.68
CA ILE A 269 11.26 -21.73 22.47
C ILE A 269 10.14 -22.01 21.46
N GLN A 270 9.73 -23.28 21.36
CA GLN A 270 8.54 -23.66 20.60
C GLN A 270 7.27 -23.44 21.44
N PRO A 271 6.23 -22.78 20.91
CA PRO A 271 4.93 -22.73 21.56
C PRO A 271 4.18 -24.06 21.36
N THR A 272 3.65 -24.58 22.47
CA THR A 272 2.76 -25.74 22.50
C THR A 272 1.35 -25.25 22.13
N VAL A 273 0.84 -25.72 21.00
CA VAL A 273 -0.55 -25.49 20.57
C VAL A 273 -1.50 -26.27 21.48
N THR A 274 -2.47 -25.58 22.07
CA THR A 274 -3.60 -26.22 22.76
C THR A 274 -4.76 -26.35 21.77
N PRO A 275 -5.49 -27.48 21.70
CA PRO A 275 -6.54 -27.67 20.70
C PRO A 275 -7.80 -26.88 21.04
N ILE A 276 -8.34 -26.17 20.05
CA ILE A 276 -9.69 -25.57 20.10
C ILE A 276 -10.73 -26.69 19.87
N PRO A 277 -11.86 -26.75 20.60
CA PRO A 277 -12.89 -27.76 20.38
C PRO A 277 -13.64 -27.50 19.07
N GLN A 278 -13.84 -28.56 18.28
CA GLN A 278 -14.69 -28.53 17.09
C GLN A 278 -16.18 -28.42 17.46
N PRO A 279 -16.98 -27.64 16.71
CA PRO A 279 -18.43 -27.79 16.68
C PRO A 279 -18.81 -29.03 15.86
N THR A 280 -19.69 -29.86 16.42
CA THR A 280 -20.29 -31.00 15.73
C THR A 280 -21.25 -30.56 14.62
N GLN A 281 -20.89 -31.00 13.41
CA GLN A 281 -21.58 -31.03 12.11
C GLN A 281 -23.09 -30.74 12.04
N SER A 282 -23.45 -29.88 11.07
CA SER A 282 -24.41 -30.25 10.02
C SER A 282 -23.67 -30.32 8.69
N LEU A 283 -23.70 -31.47 8.02
CA LEU A 283 -23.07 -31.69 6.71
C LEU A 283 -23.73 -30.83 5.63
N SER A 284 -23.11 -29.70 5.33
CA SER A 284 -23.12 -29.07 4.02
C SER A 284 -21.70 -29.26 3.49
N TYR A 285 -21.54 -29.99 2.38
CA TYR A 285 -20.27 -30.05 1.66
C TYR A 285 -19.98 -28.63 1.17
N GLY A 286 -18.92 -28.00 1.69
CA GLY A 286 -18.46 -26.73 1.15
C GLY A 286 -17.33 -26.96 0.16
N LYS A 287 -16.92 -25.91 -0.53
CA LYS A 287 -15.94 -26.00 -1.61
C LYS A 287 -14.55 -25.66 -1.10
N ALA A 288 -13.56 -26.42 -1.57
CA ALA A 288 -12.18 -25.97 -1.61
C ALA A 288 -11.91 -25.40 -3.00
N LEU A 289 -11.74 -24.09 -3.07
CA LEU A 289 -11.52 -23.30 -4.27
C LEU A 289 -10.13 -22.70 -4.24
N PHE A 290 -9.39 -22.85 -5.34
CA PHE A 290 -8.10 -22.20 -5.54
C PHE A 290 -8.19 -21.28 -6.75
N LEU A 291 -7.86 -20.00 -6.62
CA LEU A 291 -7.95 -19.03 -7.70
C LEU A 291 -6.58 -18.69 -8.28
N PRO A 292 -6.47 -18.42 -9.60
CA PRO A 292 -5.23 -17.99 -10.21
C PRO A 292 -4.97 -16.54 -9.81
N VAL A 293 -3.90 -16.30 -9.08
CA VAL A 293 -3.55 -14.98 -8.55
C VAL A 293 -2.23 -14.49 -9.09
N VAL A 294 -2.15 -13.18 -9.31
CA VAL A 294 -0.93 -12.44 -9.61
C VAL A 294 -0.73 -11.35 -8.57
N ALA A 295 0.51 -10.88 -8.41
CA ALA A 295 0.76 -9.66 -7.64
C ALA A 295 0.01 -8.48 -8.27
N PHE A 296 -0.40 -7.51 -7.43
CA PHE A 296 -1.24 -6.40 -7.89
C PHE A 296 -0.64 -5.62 -9.06
N ASN A 297 0.69 -5.45 -9.08
CA ASN A 297 1.45 -4.76 -10.14
C ASN A 297 1.59 -5.57 -11.44
N SER A 298 1.12 -6.81 -11.52
CA SER A 298 1.19 -7.58 -12.76
C SER A 298 0.38 -6.91 -13.88
N LEU A 299 0.84 -7.05 -15.13
CA LEU A 299 0.07 -6.66 -16.31
C LEU A 299 -0.77 -7.81 -16.87
N GLU A 300 -0.61 -9.01 -16.34
CA GLU A 300 -1.44 -10.14 -16.71
C GLU A 300 -2.85 -9.95 -16.12
N ALA A 301 -3.85 -10.28 -16.93
CA ALA A 301 -5.26 -10.16 -16.58
C ALA A 301 -6.06 -11.42 -16.90
N THR A 302 -5.50 -12.34 -17.68
CA THR A 302 -6.19 -13.54 -18.14
C THR A 302 -5.28 -14.77 -18.08
N ILE A 303 -5.89 -15.93 -17.87
CA ILE A 303 -5.33 -17.26 -18.06
C ILE A 303 -6.36 -18.09 -18.83
N THR A 304 -5.94 -19.05 -19.65
CA THR A 304 -6.91 -19.85 -20.40
C THR A 304 -7.41 -21.05 -19.61
N LEU A 305 -8.66 -21.48 -19.83
CA LEU A 305 -9.18 -22.72 -19.26
C LEU A 305 -8.35 -23.93 -19.71
N GLY A 306 -7.80 -23.88 -20.93
CA GLY A 306 -6.87 -24.88 -21.46
C GLY A 306 -5.59 -25.00 -20.63
N GLN A 307 -4.97 -23.88 -20.22
CA GLN A 307 -3.80 -23.87 -19.34
C GLN A 307 -4.14 -24.44 -17.96
N LEU A 308 -5.26 -24.04 -17.36
CA LEU A 308 -5.65 -24.57 -16.05
C LEU A 308 -5.92 -26.09 -16.10
N ASN A 309 -6.59 -26.58 -17.14
CA ASN A 309 -6.78 -28.02 -17.34
C ASN A 309 -5.46 -28.77 -17.58
N ALA A 310 -4.52 -28.16 -18.30
CA ALA A 310 -3.18 -28.69 -18.48
C ALA A 310 -2.44 -28.87 -17.15
N ILE A 311 -2.47 -27.84 -16.29
CA ILE A 311 -1.90 -27.88 -14.94
C ILE A 311 -2.61 -28.94 -14.11
N ARG A 312 -3.95 -28.99 -14.13
CA ARG A 312 -4.75 -30.01 -13.42
C ARG A 312 -4.40 -31.44 -13.86
N GLY A 313 -3.99 -31.62 -15.11
CA GLY A 313 -3.52 -32.87 -15.70
C GLY A 313 -2.04 -33.18 -15.47
N GLY A 314 -1.30 -32.31 -14.78
CA GLY A 314 0.12 -32.50 -14.43
C GLY A 314 1.10 -32.05 -15.51
N MET A 315 0.69 -31.19 -16.44
CA MET A 315 1.64 -30.54 -17.36
C MET A 315 2.37 -29.40 -16.67
N LEU A 316 3.66 -29.25 -16.98
CA LEU A 316 4.48 -28.16 -16.46
C LEU A 316 4.04 -26.83 -17.08
N GLU A 317 3.71 -25.86 -16.22
CA GLU A 317 3.52 -24.46 -16.59
C GLU A 317 4.71 -23.65 -16.03
N PRO A 318 5.61 -23.14 -16.88
CA PRO A 318 6.81 -22.43 -16.43
C PRO A 318 6.55 -21.21 -15.54
N ASN A 319 5.40 -20.56 -15.72
CA ASN A 319 5.04 -19.37 -14.96
C ASN A 319 4.28 -19.67 -13.66
N LEU A 320 3.94 -20.95 -13.42
CA LEU A 320 3.28 -21.36 -12.19
C LEU A 320 4.29 -21.51 -11.05
N ILE A 321 4.04 -20.78 -9.97
CA ILE A 321 4.72 -20.97 -8.68
C ILE A 321 3.71 -21.40 -7.63
N LEU A 322 4.03 -22.44 -6.88
CA LEU A 322 3.22 -22.91 -5.76
C LEU A 322 3.93 -22.66 -4.45
N THR A 323 3.16 -22.53 -3.38
CA THR A 323 3.72 -22.59 -2.04
C THR A 323 3.76 -24.02 -1.52
N GLU A 324 4.52 -24.25 -0.45
CA GLU A 324 4.57 -25.55 0.22
C GLU A 324 3.18 -26.00 0.71
N SER A 325 2.37 -25.08 1.25
CA SER A 325 1.01 -25.39 1.71
C SER A 325 0.09 -25.76 0.54
N VAL A 326 0.09 -24.97 -0.54
CA VAL A 326 -0.70 -25.26 -1.75
C VAL A 326 -0.31 -26.59 -2.37
N MET A 327 0.99 -26.89 -2.44
CA MET A 327 1.47 -28.19 -2.93
C MET A 327 0.93 -29.35 -2.08
N ALA A 328 0.88 -29.20 -0.75
CA ALA A 328 0.32 -30.20 0.15
C ALA A 328 -1.19 -30.38 -0.05
N GLU A 329 -1.94 -29.28 -0.24
CA GLU A 329 -3.37 -29.34 -0.55
C GLU A 329 -3.64 -29.97 -1.93
N PHE A 330 -2.81 -29.67 -2.93
CA PHE A 330 -2.89 -30.30 -4.25
C PHE A 330 -2.71 -31.81 -4.13
N ALA A 331 -1.75 -32.27 -3.32
CA ALA A 331 -1.59 -33.69 -3.04
C ALA A 331 -2.83 -34.30 -2.36
N HIS A 332 -3.48 -33.57 -1.44
CA HIS A 332 -4.72 -33.99 -0.78
C HIS A 332 -5.87 -34.19 -1.78
N TYR A 333 -6.05 -33.27 -2.73
CA TYR A 333 -7.10 -33.34 -3.77
C TYR A 333 -6.71 -34.14 -5.03
N GLY A 334 -5.58 -34.85 -5.00
CA GLY A 334 -5.10 -35.65 -6.13
C GLY A 334 -4.79 -34.80 -7.37
N VAL A 335 -4.28 -33.58 -7.18
CA VAL A 335 -3.74 -32.72 -8.22
C VAL A 335 -2.26 -33.05 -8.40
N PRO A 336 -1.84 -33.65 -9.52
CA PRO A 336 -0.43 -33.91 -9.78
C PRO A 336 0.32 -32.60 -9.98
N VAL A 337 1.45 -32.42 -9.28
CA VAL A 337 2.38 -31.30 -9.49
C VAL A 337 3.48 -31.77 -10.44
N ALA A 338 3.66 -31.08 -11.56
CA ALA A 338 4.64 -31.44 -12.57
C ALA A 338 6.07 -31.33 -12.04
N GLU A 339 6.94 -32.27 -12.41
CA GLU A 339 8.38 -32.19 -12.12
C GLU A 339 8.96 -30.92 -12.76
N GLY A 340 9.60 -30.06 -11.95
CA GLY A 340 10.11 -28.76 -12.37
C GLY A 340 9.24 -27.56 -11.98
N THR A 341 8.04 -27.76 -11.42
CA THR A 341 7.23 -26.67 -10.84
C THR A 341 7.99 -26.01 -9.69
N ARG A 342 8.09 -24.67 -9.68
CA ARG A 342 8.71 -23.93 -8.58
C ARG A 342 7.82 -24.03 -7.34
N VAL A 343 8.39 -24.49 -6.23
CA VAL A 343 7.75 -24.52 -4.91
C VAL A 343 8.58 -23.68 -3.96
N ILE A 344 7.93 -22.78 -3.22
CA ILE A 344 8.57 -21.84 -2.29
C ILE A 344 7.85 -21.80 -0.94
N PRO A 345 8.50 -21.29 0.12
CA PRO A 345 7.82 -20.99 1.38
C PRO A 345 6.62 -20.05 1.19
N ASP A 346 5.57 -20.19 2.02
CA ASP A 346 4.34 -19.40 1.93
C ASP A 346 4.60 -17.89 2.05
N ASP A 347 5.45 -17.50 2.99
CA ASP A 347 5.85 -16.11 3.27
C ASP A 347 6.67 -15.47 2.13
N ALA A 348 7.24 -16.28 1.24
CA ALA A 348 7.98 -15.81 0.08
C ALA A 348 7.09 -15.53 -1.14
N LEU A 349 5.81 -15.96 -1.14
CA LEU A 349 4.96 -15.93 -2.33
C LEU A 349 4.75 -14.52 -2.87
N TYR A 350 4.28 -13.61 -2.01
CA TYR A 350 4.00 -12.24 -2.41
C TYR A 350 5.21 -11.58 -3.08
N ASN A 351 6.38 -11.66 -2.42
CA ASN A 351 7.62 -11.09 -2.94
C ASN A 351 8.07 -11.77 -4.24
N ALA A 352 7.81 -13.06 -4.43
CA ALA A 352 8.13 -13.76 -5.67
C ALA A 352 7.25 -13.29 -6.83
N LEU A 353 5.93 -13.15 -6.61
CA LEU A 353 4.99 -12.66 -7.62
C LEU A 353 5.19 -11.17 -7.91
N TRP A 354 5.53 -10.36 -6.90
CA TRP A 354 5.76 -8.93 -7.05
C TRP A 354 7.01 -8.62 -7.87
N ARG A 355 8.09 -9.40 -7.67
CA ARG A 355 9.37 -9.22 -8.38
C ARG A 355 9.34 -9.72 -9.82
N ASP A 356 8.56 -10.76 -10.09
CA ASP A 356 8.41 -11.33 -11.42
C ASP A 356 6.91 -11.37 -11.76
N THR A 357 6.46 -10.27 -12.34
CA THR A 357 5.06 -10.01 -12.68
C THR A 357 4.49 -10.94 -13.76
N THR A 358 5.33 -11.79 -14.35
CA THR A 358 4.90 -12.84 -15.29
C THR A 358 4.47 -14.13 -14.59
N LEU A 359 4.82 -14.28 -13.31
CA LEU A 359 4.43 -15.44 -12.50
C LEU A 359 3.01 -15.31 -11.98
N PHE A 360 2.37 -16.45 -11.78
CA PHE A 360 1.10 -16.55 -11.07
C PHE A 360 1.11 -17.76 -10.13
N SER A 361 0.20 -17.75 -9.16
CA SER A 361 -0.02 -18.87 -8.24
C SER A 361 -1.47 -19.30 -8.24
N LEU A 362 -1.76 -20.42 -7.58
CA LEU A 362 -3.11 -20.90 -7.31
C LEU A 362 -3.31 -20.90 -5.80
N LEU A 363 -3.99 -19.89 -5.26
CA LEU A 363 -4.16 -19.73 -3.82
C LEU A 363 -5.56 -20.17 -3.35
N PRO A 364 -5.67 -20.78 -2.15
CA PRO A 364 -6.95 -20.98 -1.48
C PRO A 364 -7.73 -19.67 -1.39
N PHE A 365 -9.03 -19.70 -1.70
CA PHE A 365 -9.87 -18.51 -1.76
C PHE A 365 -9.78 -17.62 -0.51
N ASP A 366 -9.85 -18.22 0.68
CA ASP A 366 -9.77 -17.53 1.96
C ASP A 366 -8.36 -17.02 2.33
N GLN A 367 -7.32 -17.40 1.59
CA GLN A 367 -5.94 -16.92 1.78
C GLN A 367 -5.56 -15.77 0.85
N ILE A 368 -6.46 -15.37 -0.06
CA ILE A 368 -6.23 -14.22 -0.92
C ILE A 368 -6.32 -12.94 -0.07
N ILE A 369 -5.46 -11.99 -0.37
CA ILE A 369 -5.42 -10.65 0.24
C ILE A 369 -5.46 -9.59 -0.86
N SER A 370 -5.79 -8.35 -0.50
CA SER A 370 -5.97 -7.22 -1.43
C SER A 370 -4.76 -6.92 -2.29
N ARG A 371 -3.56 -7.30 -1.85
CA ARG A 371 -2.31 -7.19 -2.62
C ARG A 371 -2.20 -8.17 -3.80
N TYR A 372 -3.16 -9.06 -3.99
CA TYR A 372 -3.28 -9.92 -5.16
C TYR A 372 -4.45 -9.52 -6.04
N ARG A 373 -4.32 -9.75 -7.35
CA ARG A 373 -5.45 -9.71 -8.30
C ARG A 373 -5.74 -11.12 -8.80
N VAL A 374 -7.01 -11.41 -9.06
CA VAL A 374 -7.42 -12.69 -9.65
C VAL A 374 -7.37 -12.58 -11.17
N LEU A 375 -6.81 -13.58 -11.84
CA LEU A 375 -6.83 -13.66 -13.30
C LEU A 375 -8.19 -14.17 -13.79
N ASN A 376 -8.74 -13.51 -14.81
CA ASN A 376 -9.91 -14.00 -15.51
C ASN A 376 -9.56 -15.29 -16.29
N VAL A 377 -10.50 -16.22 -16.35
CA VAL A 377 -10.37 -17.45 -17.14
C VAL A 377 -11.15 -17.29 -18.44
N ASP A 378 -10.44 -17.26 -19.57
CA ASP A 378 -11.04 -17.00 -20.89
C ASP A 378 -11.99 -15.78 -20.90
N GLU A 379 -11.53 -14.65 -20.31
CA GLU A 379 -12.24 -13.35 -20.18
C GLU A 379 -13.30 -13.25 -19.07
N LEU A 380 -13.69 -14.34 -18.43
CA LEU A 380 -14.66 -14.33 -17.33
C LEU A 380 -13.98 -14.53 -15.98
N HIS A 381 -14.49 -13.90 -14.92
CA HIS A 381 -13.97 -14.13 -13.58
C HIS A 381 -14.23 -15.60 -13.16
N PRO A 382 -13.28 -16.30 -12.49
CA PRO A 382 -13.44 -17.72 -12.17
C PRO A 382 -14.71 -18.04 -11.37
N LEU A 383 -15.13 -17.12 -10.50
CA LEU A 383 -16.32 -17.30 -9.65
C LEU A 383 -17.64 -17.28 -10.45
N ASP A 384 -17.63 -16.82 -11.69
CA ASP A 384 -18.82 -16.75 -12.55
C ASP A 384 -18.95 -17.97 -13.48
N GLN A 385 -18.00 -18.90 -13.36
CA GLN A 385 -17.92 -20.11 -14.17
C GLN A 385 -17.45 -21.33 -13.36
N LEU A 386 -17.81 -21.37 -12.08
CA LEU A 386 -17.41 -22.43 -11.15
C LEU A 386 -17.77 -23.84 -11.62
N GLU A 387 -18.81 -24.00 -12.44
CA GLU A 387 -19.21 -25.30 -12.97
C GLU A 387 -18.17 -25.95 -13.89
N ILE A 388 -17.37 -25.14 -14.58
CA ILE A 388 -16.34 -25.59 -15.52
C ILE A 388 -14.91 -25.34 -15.01
N TYR A 389 -14.77 -24.65 -13.87
CA TYR A 389 -13.48 -24.30 -13.28
C TYR A 389 -12.77 -25.54 -12.68
N PRO A 390 -11.50 -25.83 -13.02
CA PRO A 390 -10.88 -27.12 -12.70
C PRO A 390 -10.24 -27.23 -11.29
N PHE A 391 -10.12 -26.12 -10.56
CA PHE A 391 -9.53 -26.08 -9.21
C PHE A 391 -10.57 -25.79 -8.12
N ILE A 392 -11.72 -26.45 -8.23
CA ILE A 392 -12.76 -26.51 -7.20
C ILE A 392 -13.02 -27.96 -6.81
N PHE A 393 -13.10 -28.22 -5.51
CA PHE A 393 -13.25 -29.56 -4.95
C PHE A 393 -14.32 -29.58 -3.86
N GLU A 394 -14.96 -30.72 -3.66
CA GLU A 394 -15.72 -30.95 -2.42
C GLU A 394 -14.74 -31.11 -1.26
N SER A 395 -15.02 -30.47 -0.14
CA SER A 395 -14.15 -30.53 1.04
C SER A 395 -14.93 -30.62 2.35
N ASP A 396 -14.37 -31.36 3.30
CA ASP A 396 -14.81 -31.39 4.70
C ASP A 396 -14.23 -30.21 5.51
N THR A 397 -13.27 -29.48 4.93
CA THR A 397 -12.71 -28.22 5.45
C THR A 397 -12.76 -27.15 4.36
N PRO A 398 -13.96 -26.63 4.03
CA PRO A 398 -14.14 -25.68 2.94
C PRO A 398 -13.41 -24.35 3.20
N ASN A 399 -12.92 -23.75 2.13
CA ASN A 399 -12.34 -22.41 2.13
C ASN A 399 -13.22 -21.38 1.40
N PHE A 400 -14.36 -21.82 0.85
CA PHE A 400 -15.25 -20.97 0.06
C PHE A 400 -16.72 -21.36 0.27
N TYR A 401 -17.51 -20.35 0.66
CA TYR A 401 -18.96 -20.39 0.81
C TYR A 401 -19.59 -19.26 -0.02
N PRO A 402 -20.20 -19.56 -1.19
CA PRO A 402 -20.75 -18.53 -2.07
C PRO A 402 -21.73 -17.56 -1.39
N ASP A 403 -22.50 -18.06 -0.41
CA ASP A 403 -23.50 -17.33 0.36
C ASP A 403 -22.92 -16.41 1.47
N ARG A 404 -21.58 -16.29 1.53
CA ARG A 404 -20.85 -15.38 2.43
C ARG A 404 -20.11 -14.26 1.69
N LEU A 405 -20.07 -14.32 0.36
CA LEU A 405 -19.37 -13.36 -0.48
C LEU A 405 -20.29 -12.21 -0.90
N THR A 406 -19.88 -10.98 -0.66
CA THR A 406 -20.48 -9.78 -1.24
C THR A 406 -19.55 -9.17 -2.27
N ARG A 407 -20.07 -8.86 -3.45
CA ARG A 407 -19.37 -8.16 -4.53
C ARG A 407 -19.96 -6.76 -4.71
N LEU A 408 -19.17 -5.74 -4.41
CA LEU A 408 -19.55 -4.34 -4.61
C LEU A 408 -18.71 -3.75 -5.74
N LEU A 409 -19.35 -3.39 -6.85
CA LEU A 409 -18.69 -2.77 -8.00
C LEU A 409 -18.82 -1.26 -7.91
N MET A 410 -17.69 -0.54 -7.88
CA MET A 410 -17.63 0.91 -7.80
C MET A 410 -17.05 1.52 -9.07
N SER A 411 -17.77 2.44 -9.69
CA SER A 411 -17.29 3.23 -10.83
C SER A 411 -17.07 4.70 -10.48
N GLY A 412 -16.33 5.39 -11.34
CA GLY A 412 -16.10 6.83 -11.25
C GLY A 412 -17.25 7.68 -11.80
N VAL A 413 -16.89 8.79 -12.43
CA VAL A 413 -17.82 9.88 -12.77
C VAL A 413 -18.83 9.48 -13.83
N THR A 414 -20.09 9.78 -13.56
CA THR A 414 -21.18 9.79 -14.52
C THR A 414 -21.74 11.21 -14.63
N ALA A 415 -21.69 11.75 -15.84
CA ALA A 415 -22.23 13.04 -16.22
C ALA A 415 -22.81 12.95 -17.64
N LEU A 416 -24.10 12.62 -17.75
CA LEU A 416 -24.82 12.48 -19.03
C LEU A 416 -25.19 13.87 -19.57
N THR A 417 -24.18 14.66 -19.94
CA THR A 417 -24.32 16.07 -20.28
C THR A 417 -23.57 16.44 -21.56
N ARG A 418 -23.70 17.68 -22.03
CA ARG A 418 -23.01 18.20 -23.23
C ARG A 418 -23.09 17.24 -24.43
N GLU A 419 -21.96 16.77 -24.96
CA GLU A 419 -21.91 15.92 -26.15
C GLU A 419 -22.41 14.50 -25.88
N THR A 420 -22.51 14.06 -24.62
CA THR A 420 -23.14 12.77 -24.30
C THR A 420 -24.65 12.80 -24.57
N ILE A 421 -25.32 13.94 -24.40
CA ILE A 421 -26.78 14.09 -24.65
C ILE A 421 -27.15 13.74 -26.10
N PRO A 422 -26.61 14.39 -27.14
CA PRO A 422 -27.01 14.10 -28.51
C PRO A 422 -26.64 12.68 -28.95
N ILE A 423 -25.57 12.10 -28.38
CA ILE A 423 -25.20 10.69 -28.64
C ILE A 423 -26.23 9.73 -28.06
N LEU A 424 -26.70 9.96 -26.84
CA LEU A 424 -27.76 9.14 -26.23
C LEU A 424 -29.10 9.33 -26.95
N ASP A 425 -29.42 10.54 -27.41
CA ASP A 425 -30.61 10.81 -28.23
C ASP A 425 -30.58 10.05 -29.56
N GLU A 426 -29.40 9.96 -30.19
CA GLU A 426 -29.23 9.30 -31.49
C GLU A 426 -29.21 7.77 -31.36
N LYS A 427 -28.47 7.24 -30.36
CA LYS A 427 -28.13 5.82 -30.27
C LYS A 427 -28.89 5.05 -29.20
N GLY A 428 -29.51 5.74 -28.25
CA GLY A 428 -30.24 5.14 -27.14
C GLY A 428 -29.37 4.73 -25.95
N VAL A 429 -30.00 4.66 -24.78
CA VAL A 429 -29.36 4.27 -23.51
C VAL A 429 -28.99 2.78 -23.50
N GLU A 430 -29.69 1.93 -24.25
CA GLU A 430 -29.37 0.50 -24.40
C GLU A 430 -28.01 0.30 -25.08
N TRP A 431 -27.72 1.13 -26.10
CA TRP A 431 -26.41 1.12 -26.74
C TRP A 431 -25.31 1.53 -25.75
N ALA A 432 -25.55 2.59 -24.97
CA ALA A 432 -24.62 3.09 -23.98
C ALA A 432 -24.35 2.10 -22.83
N ALA A 433 -25.36 1.34 -22.40
CA ALA A 433 -25.23 0.33 -21.35
C ALA A 433 -24.54 -0.96 -21.84
N SER A 434 -24.75 -1.32 -23.11
CA SER A 434 -24.43 -2.66 -23.64
C SER A 434 -22.97 -3.11 -23.49
N GLY A 435 -22.01 -2.17 -23.38
CA GLY A 435 -20.60 -2.51 -23.26
C GLY A 435 -20.20 -3.03 -21.88
N ILE A 436 -20.90 -2.59 -20.82
CA ILE A 436 -20.55 -2.93 -19.43
C ILE A 436 -21.64 -3.75 -18.71
N LEU A 437 -22.81 -3.92 -19.34
CA LEU A 437 -23.94 -4.64 -18.75
C LEU A 437 -23.57 -6.02 -18.16
N PRO A 438 -22.75 -6.87 -18.82
CA PRO A 438 -22.38 -8.17 -18.25
C PRO A 438 -21.57 -8.08 -16.95
N TYR A 439 -20.86 -6.97 -16.72
CA TYR A 439 -19.99 -6.78 -15.56
C TYR A 439 -20.78 -6.24 -14.37
N VAL A 440 -21.64 -5.24 -14.61
CA VAL A 440 -22.46 -4.65 -13.54
C VAL A 440 -23.48 -5.65 -13.00
N GLN A 441 -24.03 -6.52 -13.86
CA GLN A 441 -25.01 -7.54 -13.46
C GLN A 441 -24.41 -8.73 -12.69
N GLN A 442 -23.08 -8.83 -12.62
CA GLN A 442 -22.38 -9.87 -11.84
C GLN A 442 -22.03 -9.42 -10.42
N ALA A 443 -22.19 -8.13 -10.12
CA ALA A 443 -22.04 -7.59 -8.78
C ALA A 443 -23.35 -7.77 -7.99
N ASP A 444 -23.24 -7.87 -6.67
CA ASP A 444 -24.42 -7.83 -5.78
C ASP A 444 -24.92 -6.39 -5.62
N PHE A 445 -24.00 -5.42 -5.73
CA PHE A 445 -24.29 -4.00 -5.71
C PHE A 445 -23.46 -3.26 -6.76
N PHE A 446 -24.11 -2.41 -7.55
CA PHE A 446 -23.45 -1.48 -8.45
C PHE A 446 -23.56 -0.03 -7.94
N HIS A 447 -22.39 0.61 -7.83
CA HIS A 447 -22.22 1.98 -7.40
C HIS A 447 -21.66 2.86 -8.53
N THR A 448 -22.26 4.05 -8.73
CA THR A 448 -21.70 5.10 -9.59
C THR A 448 -21.76 6.48 -8.95
N SER A 449 -20.83 7.36 -9.33
CA SER A 449 -20.82 8.76 -8.88
C SER A 449 -21.49 9.65 -9.92
N ASN A 450 -22.75 10.06 -9.69
CA ASN A 450 -23.46 10.94 -10.62
C ASN A 450 -23.31 12.41 -10.23
N GLU A 451 -22.66 13.17 -11.10
CA GLU A 451 -22.20 14.53 -10.83
C GLU A 451 -23.21 15.61 -11.28
N VAL A 452 -24.27 15.24 -12.00
CA VAL A 452 -25.21 16.18 -12.62
C VAL A 452 -26.67 15.84 -12.32
N SER A 453 -27.51 16.86 -12.16
CA SER A 453 -28.94 16.65 -11.93
C SER A 453 -29.71 16.43 -13.23
N PHE A 454 -30.77 15.63 -13.16
CA PHE A 454 -31.73 15.43 -14.24
C PHE A 454 -32.76 16.56 -14.27
N ALA A 455 -33.03 17.10 -15.46
CA ALA A 455 -34.03 18.12 -15.68
C ALA A 455 -34.80 17.88 -17.00
N PRO A 456 -36.13 18.09 -17.03
CA PRO A 456 -36.95 17.90 -18.24
C PRO A 456 -36.57 18.85 -19.39
N ASP A 457 -36.12 20.05 -19.07
CA ASP A 457 -35.75 21.11 -20.02
C ASP A 457 -34.24 21.23 -20.22
N CYS A 458 -33.48 20.21 -19.81
CA CYS A 458 -32.04 20.18 -19.97
C CYS A 458 -31.62 20.39 -21.43
N ASN A 459 -30.91 21.51 -21.68
CA ASN A 459 -30.47 21.93 -23.00
C ASN A 459 -29.00 22.39 -22.99
N SER A 460 -28.23 22.03 -21.96
CA SER A 460 -26.84 22.47 -21.81
C SER A 460 -25.91 21.68 -22.73
N LEU A 461 -25.77 22.17 -23.96
CA LEU A 461 -24.87 21.62 -24.97
C LEU A 461 -23.49 22.32 -24.97
N THR A 462 -23.31 23.41 -24.23
CA THR A 462 -22.05 24.17 -24.16
C THR A 462 -21.90 24.87 -22.80
N GLY A 463 -20.69 24.94 -22.24
CA GLY A 463 -20.38 25.69 -21.02
C GLY A 463 -19.90 24.83 -19.85
N PHE A 464 -20.01 25.38 -18.64
CA PHE A 464 -19.63 24.78 -17.34
C PHE A 464 -20.82 24.66 -16.37
N SER A 465 -22.05 24.70 -16.90
CA SER A 465 -23.27 24.44 -16.13
C SER A 465 -23.90 23.19 -16.73
N PHE A 466 -23.99 22.11 -15.96
CA PHE A 466 -24.37 20.80 -16.48
C PHE A 466 -25.74 20.35 -15.99
N CYS A 467 -26.38 19.54 -16.83
CA CYS A 467 -27.62 18.83 -16.54
C CYS A 467 -27.68 17.56 -17.41
N SER A 468 -28.53 16.62 -17.01
CA SER A 468 -28.92 15.47 -17.81
C SER A 468 -30.39 15.54 -18.19
N LYS A 469 -30.76 14.99 -19.34
CA LYS A 469 -32.16 14.87 -19.69
C LYS A 469 -32.81 13.77 -18.88
N GLN A 470 -34.02 14.03 -18.39
CA GLN A 470 -34.80 13.06 -17.62
C GLN A 470 -34.98 11.70 -18.33
N GLU A 471 -35.12 11.69 -19.66
CA GLU A 471 -35.25 10.45 -20.46
C GLU A 471 -33.98 9.58 -20.46
N HIS A 472 -32.81 10.14 -20.15
CA HIS A 472 -31.56 9.38 -20.04
C HIS A 472 -31.40 8.68 -18.69
N PHE A 473 -32.30 8.92 -17.74
CA PHE A 473 -32.32 8.21 -16.45
C PHE A 473 -32.51 6.69 -16.64
N ASP A 474 -33.18 6.28 -17.71
CA ASP A 474 -33.37 4.86 -18.06
C ASP A 474 -32.04 4.10 -18.21
N LEU A 475 -30.92 4.79 -18.44
CA LEU A 475 -29.59 4.19 -18.39
C LEU A 475 -29.30 3.54 -17.02
N PHE A 476 -29.66 4.21 -15.92
CA PHE A 476 -29.43 3.69 -14.57
C PHE A 476 -30.33 2.50 -14.25
N THR A 477 -31.57 2.53 -14.73
CA THR A 477 -32.47 1.38 -14.66
C THR A 477 -31.92 0.19 -15.45
N LEU A 478 -31.36 0.41 -16.64
CA LEU A 478 -30.77 -0.65 -17.47
C LEU A 478 -29.52 -1.26 -16.84
N LEU A 479 -28.70 -0.45 -16.18
CA LEU A 479 -27.49 -0.89 -15.49
C LEU A 479 -27.77 -1.54 -14.12
N ASP A 480 -29.04 -1.60 -13.70
CA ASP A 480 -29.46 -2.09 -12.38
C ASP A 480 -28.70 -1.38 -11.24
N LEU A 481 -28.67 -0.05 -11.30
CA LEU A 481 -27.89 0.75 -10.37
C LEU A 481 -28.49 0.72 -8.96
N ASP A 482 -27.73 0.20 -7.99
CA ASP A 482 -28.15 0.14 -6.58
C ASP A 482 -27.83 1.42 -5.82
N ILE A 483 -26.65 2.01 -6.07
CA ILE A 483 -26.11 3.11 -5.26
C ILE A 483 -25.64 4.25 -6.17
N VAL A 484 -26.13 5.45 -5.90
CA VAL A 484 -25.64 6.67 -6.53
C VAL A 484 -24.96 7.58 -5.51
N GLU A 485 -23.69 7.89 -5.77
CA GLU A 485 -22.96 8.89 -5.02
C GLU A 485 -23.23 10.28 -5.59
N LEU A 486 -23.56 11.21 -4.68
CA LEU A 486 -23.92 12.61 -4.95
C LEU A 486 -22.92 13.58 -4.31
N SER A 487 -21.65 13.17 -4.25
CA SER A 487 -20.55 14.00 -3.77
C SER A 487 -20.16 15.11 -4.75
N GLY A 488 -20.81 15.20 -5.92
CA GLY A 488 -20.36 16.01 -7.04
C GLY A 488 -20.51 17.51 -6.89
N ASN A 489 -19.68 18.25 -7.62
CA ASN A 489 -19.60 19.70 -7.55
C ASN A 489 -20.57 20.37 -8.55
N HIS A 490 -21.07 19.62 -9.52
CA HIS A 490 -22.04 20.09 -10.54
C HIS A 490 -23.48 19.65 -10.25
N ASN A 491 -23.76 18.98 -9.14
CA ASN A 491 -25.11 18.51 -8.81
C ASN A 491 -26.13 19.67 -8.73
N ASN A 492 -25.71 20.87 -8.34
CA ASN A 492 -26.56 22.05 -8.19
C ASN A 492 -26.52 23.03 -9.39
N ASP A 493 -25.84 22.70 -10.49
CA ASP A 493 -25.63 23.61 -11.62
C ASP A 493 -26.92 24.10 -12.28
N TYR A 494 -27.93 23.24 -12.32
CA TYR A 494 -29.25 23.55 -12.87
C TYR A 494 -30.27 23.96 -11.77
N GLY A 495 -29.76 24.38 -10.61
CA GLY A 495 -30.53 24.86 -9.47
C GLY A 495 -30.96 23.77 -8.50
N HIS A 496 -31.28 24.19 -7.28
CA HIS A 496 -31.66 23.28 -6.19
C HIS A 496 -32.97 22.53 -6.45
N GLU A 497 -33.87 23.07 -7.28
CA GLU A 497 -35.12 22.37 -7.63
C GLU A 497 -34.83 21.13 -8.49
N ALA A 498 -33.96 21.25 -9.50
CA ALA A 498 -33.53 20.12 -10.31
C ALA A 498 -32.82 19.05 -9.47
N TYR A 499 -31.95 19.48 -8.55
CA TYR A 499 -31.30 18.59 -7.58
C TYR A 499 -32.32 17.84 -6.71
N MET A 500 -33.26 18.56 -6.09
CA MET A 500 -34.26 17.96 -5.20
C MET A 500 -35.20 17.00 -5.94
N ASN A 501 -35.58 17.34 -7.18
CA ASN A 501 -36.37 16.46 -8.04
C ASN A 501 -35.59 15.20 -8.40
N THR A 502 -34.30 15.34 -8.74
CA THR A 502 -33.40 14.20 -9.04
C THR A 502 -33.21 13.31 -7.81
N LEU A 503 -32.97 13.90 -6.64
CA LEU A 503 -32.84 13.19 -5.38
C LEU A 503 -34.11 12.39 -5.04
N GLN A 504 -35.28 12.99 -5.25
CA GLN A 504 -36.55 12.27 -5.09
C GLN A 504 -36.71 11.16 -6.12
N TRP A 505 -36.25 11.38 -7.35
CA TRP A 505 -36.30 10.38 -8.41
C TRP A 505 -35.54 9.11 -8.05
N TYR A 506 -34.33 9.23 -7.49
CA TYR A 506 -33.57 8.07 -7.00
C TYR A 506 -34.35 7.28 -5.95
N ARG A 507 -34.94 7.97 -4.97
CA ARG A 507 -35.76 7.33 -3.93
C ARG A 507 -36.97 6.60 -4.50
N ASP A 508 -37.65 7.22 -5.48
CA ASP A 508 -38.83 6.64 -6.12
C ASP A 508 -38.49 5.37 -6.93
N HIS A 509 -37.23 5.21 -7.35
CA HIS A 509 -36.73 4.05 -8.08
C HIS A 509 -35.95 3.06 -7.19
N GLY A 510 -35.91 3.30 -5.87
CA GLY A 510 -35.22 2.40 -4.93
C GLY A 510 -33.69 2.47 -4.99
N ILE A 511 -33.12 3.48 -5.65
CA ILE A 511 -31.67 3.68 -5.73
C ILE A 511 -31.21 4.39 -4.46
N ALA A 512 -30.28 3.77 -3.72
CA ALA A 512 -29.69 4.35 -2.53
C ALA A 512 -28.80 5.54 -2.87
N THR A 513 -28.82 6.59 -2.03
CA THR A 513 -28.01 7.79 -2.25
C THR A 513 -26.91 7.90 -1.21
N LEU A 514 -25.72 8.30 -1.62
CA LEU A 514 -24.55 8.45 -0.76
C LEU A 514 -23.90 9.84 -0.90
N GLY A 515 -23.53 10.46 0.22
CA GLY A 515 -22.72 11.69 0.26
C GLY A 515 -23.39 12.98 -0.25
N GLY A 516 -24.71 12.96 -0.46
CA GLY A 516 -25.51 14.14 -0.77
C GLY A 516 -26.94 14.00 -0.28
N GLY A 517 -27.61 15.13 -0.02
CA GLY A 517 -28.95 15.12 0.54
C GLY A 517 -29.66 16.48 0.49
N ALA A 518 -30.92 16.49 0.92
CA ALA A 518 -31.74 17.70 0.99
C ALA A 518 -31.28 18.66 2.10
N THR A 519 -30.57 18.12 3.10
CA THR A 519 -30.02 18.82 4.26
C THR A 519 -28.60 18.33 4.51
N GLN A 520 -27.83 19.08 5.30
CA GLN A 520 -26.48 18.64 5.68
C GLN A 520 -26.51 17.31 6.45
N ALA A 521 -27.45 17.15 7.39
CA ALA A 521 -27.59 15.91 8.15
C ALA A 521 -27.90 14.69 7.27
N GLU A 522 -28.74 14.87 6.24
CA GLU A 522 -29.01 13.79 5.27
C GLU A 522 -27.77 13.47 4.44
N ALA A 523 -27.06 14.50 3.95
CA ALA A 523 -25.86 14.30 3.15
C ALA A 523 -24.75 13.56 3.90
N GLU A 524 -24.64 13.80 5.22
CA GLU A 524 -23.66 13.16 6.11
C GLU A 524 -24.08 11.77 6.61
N THR A 525 -25.26 11.28 6.21
CA THR A 525 -25.75 9.96 6.66
C THR A 525 -25.03 8.83 5.92
N PRO A 526 -24.40 7.88 6.64
CA PRO A 526 -23.77 6.71 6.00
C PRO A 526 -24.82 5.78 5.40
N LEU A 527 -24.45 5.11 4.31
CA LEU A 527 -25.20 3.97 3.79
C LEU A 527 -24.72 2.70 4.48
N LEU A 528 -25.64 1.94 5.08
CA LEU A 528 -25.34 0.70 5.80
C LEU A 528 -25.92 -0.47 5.01
N ILE A 529 -25.09 -1.48 4.73
CA ILE A 529 -25.44 -2.67 3.96
C ILE A 529 -25.14 -3.89 4.83
N ASP A 530 -26.15 -4.73 5.03
CA ASP A 530 -26.01 -6.07 5.60
C ASP A 530 -26.29 -7.08 4.50
N HIS A 531 -25.25 -7.75 4.02
CA HIS A 531 -25.36 -8.70 2.92
C HIS A 531 -24.44 -9.90 3.12
N HIS A 532 -25.01 -11.11 2.97
CA HIS A 532 -24.26 -12.36 3.16
C HIS A 532 -23.47 -12.43 4.48
N GLY A 533 -23.98 -11.77 5.52
CA GLY A 533 -23.34 -11.70 6.85
C GLY A 533 -22.21 -10.67 6.97
N ASN A 534 -21.96 -9.86 5.93
CA ASN A 534 -20.99 -8.77 5.94
C ASN A 534 -21.71 -7.45 6.28
N GLN A 535 -21.24 -6.76 7.32
CA GLN A 535 -21.70 -5.43 7.71
C GLN A 535 -20.81 -4.36 7.06
N ILE A 536 -21.33 -3.68 6.03
CA ILE A 536 -20.60 -2.69 5.26
C ILE A 536 -21.18 -1.30 5.56
N ALA A 537 -20.32 -0.35 5.87
CA ALA A 537 -20.69 1.06 6.01
C ALA A 537 -19.99 1.90 4.94
N MET A 538 -20.75 2.71 4.20
CA MET A 538 -20.23 3.59 3.17
C MET A 538 -20.45 5.05 3.52
N LEU A 539 -19.44 5.88 3.27
CA LEU A 539 -19.49 7.33 3.34
C LEU A 539 -19.04 7.92 2.00
N ALA A 540 -19.63 9.05 1.62
CA ALA A 540 -19.07 9.88 0.56
C ALA A 540 -19.13 11.36 0.92
N CYS A 541 -18.22 12.15 0.37
CA CYS A 541 -18.21 13.59 0.59
C CYS A 541 -17.48 14.36 -0.50
N ASN A 542 -17.68 15.67 -0.50
CA ASN A 542 -17.01 16.61 -1.37
C ASN A 542 -15.92 17.38 -0.61
N TRP A 543 -14.67 17.23 -1.07
CA TRP A 543 -13.50 17.91 -0.54
C TRP A 543 -13.16 19.18 -1.33
N ALA A 544 -13.40 19.17 -2.64
CA ALA A 544 -13.03 20.25 -3.55
C ALA A 544 -13.93 21.49 -3.45
N GLY A 545 -15.20 21.32 -3.10
CA GLY A 545 -16.24 22.34 -3.27
C GLY A 545 -16.68 22.47 -4.73
N PRO A 546 -17.23 23.63 -5.16
CA PRO A 546 -17.34 24.89 -4.44
C PRO A 546 -18.49 24.90 -3.41
N GLN A 547 -18.57 25.95 -2.58
CA GLN A 547 -19.58 26.07 -1.53
C GLN A 547 -21.05 26.00 -2.01
N THR A 548 -21.29 26.28 -3.29
CA THR A 548 -22.61 26.16 -3.93
C THR A 548 -23.05 24.72 -4.18
N ALA A 549 -22.11 23.78 -4.24
CA ALA A 549 -22.38 22.35 -4.35
C ALA A 549 -22.62 21.68 -2.98
N LEU A 550 -22.16 22.31 -1.89
CA LEU A 550 -22.20 21.74 -0.56
C LEU A 550 -23.54 22.00 0.12
N ALA A 551 -24.06 20.97 0.79
CA ALA A 551 -25.22 21.08 1.66
C ALA A 551 -24.96 22.10 2.78
N SER A 552 -25.99 22.86 3.15
CA SER A 552 -25.89 23.82 4.25
C SER A 552 -27.22 23.96 4.95
N ASP A 553 -27.21 23.76 6.26
CA ASP A 553 -28.38 24.00 7.12
C ASP A 553 -28.40 25.43 7.70
N ASN A 554 -27.60 26.35 7.14
CA ASN A 554 -27.61 27.75 7.56
C ASN A 554 -29.01 28.35 7.30
N PRO A 555 -29.73 28.84 8.34
CA PRO A 555 -31.09 29.35 8.16
C PRO A 555 -31.21 30.51 7.17
N ASN A 556 -30.13 31.25 6.93
CA ASN A 556 -30.10 32.38 6.00
C ASN A 556 -29.79 31.97 4.55
N ASN A 557 -29.30 30.75 4.35
CA ASN A 557 -28.93 30.24 3.03
C ASN A 557 -28.96 28.70 3.02
N PRO A 558 -30.13 28.08 3.26
CA PRO A 558 -30.26 26.64 3.26
C PRO A 558 -30.06 26.11 1.85
N ARG A 559 -29.24 25.06 1.70
CA ARG A 559 -28.94 24.45 0.41
C ARG A 559 -28.90 22.93 0.53
N PRO A 560 -29.52 22.21 -0.42
CA PRO A 560 -29.24 20.79 -0.60
C PRO A 560 -27.91 20.63 -1.35
N GLY A 561 -27.31 19.44 -1.30
CA GLY A 561 -26.06 19.16 -1.99
C GLY A 561 -25.20 18.12 -1.28
N ALA A 562 -23.91 18.14 -1.59
CA ALA A 562 -22.94 17.18 -1.09
C ALA A 562 -22.54 17.43 0.38
N ALA A 563 -22.19 16.37 1.10
CA ALA A 563 -21.54 16.47 2.41
C ALA A 563 -20.16 17.10 2.26
N THR A 564 -19.71 17.88 3.25
CA THR A 564 -18.36 18.47 3.23
C THR A 564 -17.36 17.52 3.89
N CYS A 565 -16.25 17.21 3.23
CA CYS A 565 -15.18 16.36 3.79
C CYS A 565 -14.37 17.06 4.90
N THR A 566 -14.98 17.35 6.06
CA THR A 566 -14.22 17.89 7.19
C THR A 566 -13.51 16.75 7.94
N HIS A 567 -12.24 16.96 8.30
CA HIS A 567 -11.45 15.93 8.99
C HIS A 567 -12.08 15.50 10.33
N ASN A 568 -12.72 16.43 11.05
CA ASN A 568 -13.37 16.10 12.32
C ASN A 568 -14.57 15.17 12.11
N TRP A 569 -15.45 15.50 11.16
CA TRP A 569 -16.60 14.65 10.85
C TRP A 569 -16.16 13.27 10.33
N LEU A 570 -15.22 13.23 9.38
CA LEU A 570 -14.71 11.97 8.84
C LEU A 570 -14.11 11.09 9.94
N ARG A 571 -13.18 11.63 10.74
CA ARG A 571 -12.55 10.86 11.82
C ARG A 571 -13.57 10.33 12.82
N ASP A 572 -14.43 11.19 13.34
CA ASP A 572 -15.37 10.81 14.40
C ASP A 572 -16.40 9.80 13.88
N THR A 573 -16.84 9.93 12.61
CA THR A 573 -17.82 9.03 11.99
C THR A 573 -17.21 7.69 11.60
N ILE A 574 -16.03 7.68 10.97
CA ILE A 574 -15.33 6.44 10.58
C ILE A 574 -15.01 5.61 11.82
N GLN A 575 -14.49 6.24 12.88
CA GLN A 575 -14.20 5.54 14.13
C GLN A 575 -15.45 4.94 14.79
N ALA A 576 -16.58 5.65 14.72
CA ALA A 576 -17.85 5.11 15.22
C ALA A 576 -18.37 3.95 14.35
N LEU A 577 -18.26 4.05 13.02
CA LEU A 577 -18.69 3.00 12.11
C LEU A 577 -17.85 1.74 12.24
N LYS A 578 -16.52 1.87 12.30
CA LYS A 578 -15.58 0.75 12.43
C LYS A 578 -15.75 -0.02 13.74
N ALA A 579 -16.33 0.58 14.77
CA ALA A 579 -16.65 -0.12 16.01
C ALA A 579 -17.81 -1.13 15.88
N ASP A 580 -18.74 -0.88 14.94
CA ASP A 580 -20.00 -1.63 14.81
C ASP A 580 -20.16 -2.34 13.46
N HIS A 581 -19.24 -2.12 12.50
CA HIS A 581 -19.29 -2.66 11.13
C HIS A 581 -17.96 -3.29 10.74
N ASP A 582 -18.04 -4.28 9.86
CA ASP A 582 -16.90 -5.08 9.44
C ASP A 582 -15.98 -4.30 8.49
N VAL A 583 -16.59 -3.67 7.46
CA VAL A 583 -15.89 -2.96 6.39
C VAL A 583 -16.41 -1.53 6.25
N VAL A 584 -15.52 -0.54 6.36
CA VAL A 584 -15.83 0.88 6.17
C VAL A 584 -15.21 1.39 4.88
N ILE A 585 -16.06 1.88 3.97
CA ILE A 585 -15.70 2.39 2.65
C ILE A 585 -15.94 3.90 2.61
N VAL A 586 -14.95 4.67 2.18
CA VAL A 586 -15.05 6.13 2.04
C VAL A 586 -14.71 6.52 0.62
N SER A 587 -15.67 7.07 -0.11
CA SER A 587 -15.43 7.71 -1.40
C SER A 587 -15.42 9.23 -1.28
N MET A 588 -14.68 9.91 -2.16
CA MET A 588 -14.64 11.37 -2.13
C MET A 588 -14.46 12.00 -3.51
N GLN A 589 -15.19 13.09 -3.74
CA GLN A 589 -14.77 14.08 -4.73
C GLN A 589 -13.60 14.87 -4.16
N TYR A 590 -12.43 14.66 -4.76
CA TYR A 590 -11.22 15.40 -4.45
C TYR A 590 -10.92 16.45 -5.52
N TRP A 591 -9.83 17.18 -5.36
CA TRP A 591 -9.33 18.08 -6.39
C TRP A 591 -8.96 17.31 -7.67
N GLU A 592 -9.37 17.83 -8.81
CA GLU A 592 -9.06 17.26 -10.12
C GLU A 592 -7.59 17.51 -10.48
N PHE A 593 -6.89 16.45 -10.88
CA PHE A 593 -5.52 16.53 -11.36
C PHE A 593 -5.34 15.70 -12.63
N ASP A 594 -4.78 16.34 -13.67
CA ASP A 594 -4.51 15.69 -14.96
C ASP A 594 -3.25 14.80 -14.93
N GLN A 595 -3.20 13.83 -14.00
CA GLN A 595 -2.07 12.93 -13.82
C GLN A 595 -2.47 11.59 -13.21
N TYR A 596 -1.82 10.51 -13.64
CA TYR A 596 -2.04 9.16 -13.12
C TYR A 596 -1.51 9.01 -11.68
N ALA A 597 -0.36 9.60 -11.35
CA ALA A 597 0.14 9.58 -9.99
C ALA A 597 -0.65 10.58 -9.13
N PRO A 598 -1.04 10.25 -7.89
CA PRO A 598 -1.63 11.21 -6.98
C PRO A 598 -0.60 12.28 -6.58
N THR A 599 -1.07 13.47 -6.22
CA THR A 599 -0.21 14.48 -5.62
C THR A 599 0.22 14.06 -4.21
N ALA A 600 1.31 14.62 -3.69
CA ALA A 600 1.73 14.33 -2.31
C ALA A 600 0.66 14.73 -1.28
N GLN A 601 -0.11 15.79 -1.55
CA GLN A 601 -1.21 16.22 -0.68
C GLN A 601 -2.39 15.25 -0.76
N GLN A 602 -2.76 14.80 -1.97
CA GLN A 602 -3.81 13.81 -2.14
C GLN A 602 -3.48 12.49 -1.42
N ARG A 603 -2.22 12.03 -1.53
CA ARG A 603 -1.74 10.87 -0.75
C ARG A 603 -1.90 11.08 0.75
N PHE A 604 -1.43 12.22 1.26
CA PHE A 604 -1.54 12.55 2.68
C PHE A 604 -3.00 12.58 3.16
N ASP A 605 -3.90 13.20 2.40
CA ASP A 605 -5.31 13.35 2.77
C ASP A 605 -6.05 12.00 2.75
N PHE A 606 -5.83 11.16 1.73
CA PHE A 606 -6.46 9.84 1.64
C PHE A 606 -5.90 8.87 2.69
N GLN A 607 -4.58 8.91 2.94
CA GLN A 607 -3.95 8.14 4.02
C GLN A 607 -4.46 8.59 5.40
N ALA A 608 -4.78 9.88 5.58
CA ALA A 608 -5.42 10.35 6.80
C ALA A 608 -6.81 9.75 6.98
N VAL A 609 -7.61 9.62 5.90
CA VAL A 609 -8.92 8.95 5.96
C VAL A 609 -8.77 7.46 6.27
N ALA A 610 -7.81 6.77 5.66
CA ALA A 610 -7.48 5.39 6.00
C ALA A 610 -7.06 5.25 7.49
N SER A 611 -6.23 6.17 8.00
CA SER A 611 -5.81 6.20 9.41
C SER A 611 -6.94 6.41 10.41
N TYR A 612 -8.13 6.83 9.96
CA TYR A 612 -9.30 6.94 10.81
C TYR A 612 -10.05 5.62 10.99
N GLY A 613 -9.66 4.56 10.26
CA GLY A 613 -10.26 3.23 10.31
C GLY A 613 -11.00 2.82 9.04
N ALA A 614 -10.80 3.52 7.92
CA ALA A 614 -11.43 3.16 6.64
C ALA A 614 -10.65 2.05 5.94
N ASP A 615 -11.33 0.94 5.62
CA ASP A 615 -10.76 -0.22 4.93
C ASP A 615 -10.56 0.05 3.42
N VAL A 616 -11.39 0.93 2.86
CA VAL A 616 -11.33 1.33 1.44
C VAL A 616 -11.49 2.84 1.32
N VAL A 617 -10.58 3.49 0.58
CA VAL A 617 -10.63 4.94 0.29
C VAL A 617 -10.55 5.17 -1.21
N ILE A 618 -11.59 5.73 -1.83
CA ILE A 618 -11.67 5.88 -3.30
C ILE A 618 -11.94 7.33 -3.74
N GLY A 619 -11.17 7.81 -4.71
CA GLY A 619 -11.42 9.07 -5.42
C GLY A 619 -12.38 8.83 -6.59
N THR A 620 -13.66 9.04 -6.37
CA THR A 620 -14.73 8.73 -7.35
C THR A 620 -14.94 9.83 -8.39
N GLN A 621 -14.47 11.05 -8.13
CA GLN A 621 -14.61 12.20 -9.04
C GLN A 621 -13.29 12.89 -9.41
N ALA A 622 -12.27 12.10 -9.72
CA ALA A 622 -10.98 12.63 -10.18
C ALA A 622 -10.98 13.02 -11.69
N HIS A 623 -11.96 12.57 -12.48
CA HIS A 623 -12.02 12.59 -13.96
C HIS A 623 -10.82 11.97 -14.71
N PHE A 624 -9.79 11.58 -13.96
CA PHE A 624 -8.57 10.97 -14.43
C PHE A 624 -8.39 9.67 -13.63
N PRO A 625 -8.16 8.52 -14.28
CA PRO A 625 -7.81 7.31 -13.56
C PRO A 625 -6.44 7.48 -12.92
N GLN A 626 -6.28 7.13 -11.64
CA GLN A 626 -5.04 7.31 -10.89
C GLN A 626 -4.56 6.00 -10.29
N SER A 627 -3.34 6.00 -9.75
CA SER A 627 -2.77 4.80 -9.14
C SER A 627 -3.49 4.40 -7.86
N VAL A 628 -3.15 3.21 -7.37
CA VAL A 628 -3.57 2.68 -6.08
C VAL A 628 -2.43 2.78 -5.06
N ASP A 629 -2.76 2.64 -3.79
CA ASP A 629 -1.81 2.57 -2.67
C ASP A 629 -2.43 1.73 -1.54
N TYR A 630 -1.59 1.33 -0.59
CA TYR A 630 -1.99 0.58 0.59
C TYR A 630 -1.52 1.31 1.84
N TYR A 631 -2.37 1.36 2.85
CA TYR A 631 -2.05 2.00 4.12
C TYR A 631 -2.26 1.06 5.29
N VAL A 632 -1.18 0.75 6.01
CA VAL A 632 -1.25 -0.05 7.24
C VAL A 632 -1.77 0.85 8.36
N GLN A 633 -2.92 0.49 8.91
CA GLN A 633 -3.59 1.17 10.00
C GLN A 633 -2.94 0.83 11.37
N ASP A 634 -3.33 1.57 12.41
CA ASP A 634 -2.78 1.42 13.76
C ASP A 634 -3.05 0.03 14.40
N ASP A 635 -4.09 -0.67 13.95
CA ASP A 635 -4.43 -2.03 14.38
C ASP A 635 -3.70 -3.12 13.59
N GLY A 636 -2.94 -2.74 12.55
CA GLY A 636 -2.22 -3.65 11.67
C GLY A 636 -3.01 -4.09 10.43
N ASP A 637 -4.29 -3.73 10.32
CA ASP A 637 -5.07 -3.97 9.10
C ASP A 637 -4.59 -3.05 7.99
N GLU A 638 -4.80 -3.47 6.74
CA GLU A 638 -4.35 -2.74 5.57
C GLU A 638 -5.53 -2.18 4.78
N ALA A 639 -5.59 -0.86 4.65
CA ALA A 639 -6.57 -0.16 3.83
C ALA A 639 -6.15 -0.16 2.35
N PHE A 640 -7.10 -0.40 1.46
CA PHE A 640 -6.95 -0.18 0.03
C PHE A 640 -7.29 1.27 -0.33
N ILE A 641 -6.42 1.93 -1.08
CA ILE A 641 -6.60 3.30 -1.54
C ILE A 641 -6.55 3.33 -3.06
N HIS A 642 -7.57 3.90 -3.72
CA HIS A 642 -7.54 4.20 -5.15
C HIS A 642 -7.83 5.68 -5.36
N TYR A 643 -6.86 6.42 -5.89
CA TYR A 643 -6.93 7.89 -5.91
C TYR A 643 -7.89 8.48 -6.94
N GLY A 644 -8.27 7.70 -7.96
CA GLY A 644 -9.08 8.19 -9.08
C GLY A 644 -9.56 7.06 -9.97
N LEU A 645 -10.88 6.87 -10.09
CA LEU A 645 -11.44 5.85 -11.00
C LEU A 645 -11.53 6.32 -12.47
N GLY A 646 -11.50 7.63 -12.72
CA GLY A 646 -11.76 8.20 -14.05
C GLY A 646 -13.25 8.39 -14.36
N ASN A 647 -13.58 8.61 -15.63
CA ASN A 647 -14.96 8.82 -16.08
C ASN A 647 -15.59 7.49 -16.50
N LEU A 648 -16.77 7.16 -15.96
CA LEU A 648 -17.62 6.11 -16.53
C LEU A 648 -18.40 6.67 -17.72
N TYR A 649 -19.19 7.72 -17.55
CA TYR A 649 -19.93 8.37 -18.64
C TYR A 649 -19.65 9.88 -18.64
N PHE A 650 -18.75 10.36 -19.50
CA PHE A 650 -18.53 11.79 -19.70
C PHE A 650 -17.87 12.08 -21.05
N ASP A 651 -18.05 13.28 -21.60
CA ASP A 651 -17.60 13.66 -22.94
C ASP A 651 -16.15 14.21 -23.00
N GLN A 652 -15.34 13.98 -21.97
CA GLN A 652 -13.94 14.42 -21.92
C GLN A 652 -13.03 13.55 -22.82
N GLN A 653 -12.84 13.98 -24.08
CA GLN A 653 -12.16 13.19 -25.13
C GLN A 653 -10.62 13.19 -25.12
N PHE A 654 -9.96 13.71 -24.09
CA PHE A 654 -8.51 13.58 -23.99
C PHE A 654 -8.12 12.16 -23.56
N PHE A 655 -6.85 11.77 -23.78
CA PHE A 655 -6.42 10.37 -23.68
C PHE A 655 -6.81 9.69 -22.36
N ALA A 656 -6.58 10.34 -21.22
CA ALA A 656 -6.95 9.77 -19.93
C ALA A 656 -8.43 9.93 -19.59
N GLY A 657 -9.09 10.99 -20.06
CA GLY A 657 -10.50 11.28 -19.78
C GLY A 657 -11.48 10.27 -20.38
N THR A 658 -11.02 9.48 -21.36
CA THR A 658 -11.78 8.35 -21.90
C THR A 658 -11.45 7.01 -21.26
N ARG A 659 -10.52 6.93 -20.31
CA ARG A 659 -10.09 5.68 -19.66
C ARG A 659 -10.56 5.66 -18.22
N PHE A 660 -10.93 4.48 -17.73
CA PHE A 660 -11.44 4.34 -16.37
C PHE A 660 -11.18 2.96 -15.78
N PHE A 661 -11.32 2.91 -14.46
CA PHE A 661 -11.50 1.70 -13.68
C PHE A 661 -12.95 1.58 -13.21
N MET A 662 -13.43 0.35 -13.10
CA MET A 662 -14.46 -0.01 -12.13
C MET A 662 -13.85 -1.02 -11.18
N ASP A 663 -13.85 -0.70 -9.90
CA ASP A 663 -13.23 -1.53 -8.87
C ASP A 663 -14.29 -2.47 -8.29
N GLN A 664 -14.06 -3.78 -8.40
CA GLN A 664 -14.92 -4.76 -7.75
C GLN A 664 -14.29 -5.22 -6.45
N LEU A 665 -14.95 -4.85 -5.35
CA LEU A 665 -14.55 -5.21 -4.01
C LEU A 665 -15.17 -6.57 -3.67
N PHE A 666 -14.33 -7.55 -3.33
CA PHE A 666 -14.76 -8.86 -2.86
C PHE A 666 -14.69 -8.87 -1.33
N ILE A 667 -15.84 -8.78 -0.68
CA ILE A 667 -15.97 -8.72 0.78
C ILE A 667 -16.49 -10.07 1.26
N TYR A 668 -15.74 -10.72 2.13
CA TYR A 668 -16.00 -12.09 2.55
C TYR A 668 -15.70 -12.27 4.03
N GLU A 669 -16.69 -12.75 4.78
CA GLU A 669 -16.58 -12.97 6.23
C GLU A 669 -16.10 -11.71 6.99
N GLY A 670 -16.67 -10.56 6.64
CA GLY A 670 -16.43 -9.31 7.35
C GLY A 670 -15.07 -8.66 7.06
N ARG A 671 -14.46 -8.94 5.90
CA ARG A 671 -13.23 -8.26 5.47
C ARG A 671 -13.17 -8.07 3.97
N LEU A 672 -12.43 -7.05 3.54
CA LEU A 672 -12.00 -6.93 2.15
C LEU A 672 -10.99 -8.03 1.83
N LEU A 673 -11.39 -8.98 0.98
CA LEU A 673 -10.56 -10.11 0.59
C LEU A 673 -9.59 -9.70 -0.53
N PHE A 674 -10.12 -9.17 -1.63
CA PHE A 674 -9.33 -8.56 -2.71
C PHE A 674 -10.14 -7.59 -3.56
N VAL A 675 -9.45 -6.89 -4.46
CA VAL A 675 -10.03 -5.94 -5.41
C VAL A 675 -9.63 -6.33 -6.82
N ASP A 676 -10.62 -6.49 -7.70
CA ASP A 676 -10.37 -6.59 -9.14
C ASP A 676 -10.58 -5.25 -9.82
N LEU A 677 -9.66 -4.90 -10.70
CA LEU A 677 -9.69 -3.67 -11.48
C LEU A 677 -10.24 -3.94 -12.88
N TYR A 678 -11.50 -3.60 -13.14
CA TYR A 678 -12.03 -3.60 -14.50
C TYR A 678 -11.56 -2.37 -15.25
N THR A 679 -10.77 -2.56 -16.29
CA THR A 679 -10.28 -1.48 -17.15
C THR A 679 -11.22 -1.24 -18.33
N GLY A 680 -11.68 -0.01 -18.51
CA GLY A 680 -12.56 0.35 -19.61
C GLY A 680 -12.15 1.62 -20.35
N ILE A 681 -12.69 1.76 -21.56
CA ILE A 681 -12.58 2.96 -22.37
C ILE A 681 -13.97 3.43 -22.82
N ILE A 682 -14.19 4.73 -22.81
CA ILE A 682 -15.38 5.37 -23.36
C ILE A 682 -15.17 5.55 -24.86
N GLU A 683 -16.01 4.89 -25.65
CA GLU A 683 -16.08 5.09 -27.09
C GLU A 683 -17.21 6.02 -27.46
N GLU A 684 -16.97 6.79 -28.54
CA GLU A 684 -17.98 7.62 -29.16
C GLU A 684 -18.72 8.52 -28.16
N GLN A 685 -17.99 9.00 -27.12
CA GLN A 685 -18.44 9.96 -26.09
C GLN A 685 -19.61 9.50 -25.19
N GLY A 686 -20.04 8.25 -25.29
CA GLY A 686 -21.24 7.80 -24.58
C GLY A 686 -21.35 6.32 -24.30
N ARG A 687 -20.38 5.48 -24.73
CA ARG A 687 -20.42 4.04 -24.48
C ARG A 687 -19.14 3.54 -23.83
N PRO A 688 -19.18 3.22 -22.53
CA PRO A 688 -18.12 2.50 -21.84
C PRO A 688 -18.06 1.07 -22.38
N ARG A 689 -16.84 0.58 -22.60
CA ARG A 689 -16.59 -0.82 -22.94
C ARG A 689 -15.30 -1.31 -22.29
N PRO A 690 -15.13 -2.64 -22.12
CA PRO A 690 -13.85 -3.21 -21.75
C PRO A 690 -12.75 -2.81 -22.72
N MET A 691 -11.56 -2.55 -22.17
CA MET A 691 -10.36 -2.44 -22.98
C MET A 691 -10.02 -3.79 -23.62
N THR A 692 -9.53 -3.76 -24.85
CA THR A 692 -8.81 -4.89 -25.46
C THR A 692 -7.55 -5.20 -24.66
N ASP A 693 -6.93 -6.36 -24.88
CA ASP A 693 -5.73 -6.77 -24.13
C ASP A 693 -4.57 -5.76 -24.28
N ASP A 694 -4.34 -5.24 -25.49
CA ASP A 694 -3.29 -4.26 -25.74
C ASP A 694 -3.60 -2.91 -25.07
N GLU A 695 -4.85 -2.44 -25.15
CA GLU A 695 -5.30 -1.23 -24.46
C GLU A 695 -5.13 -1.38 -22.95
N ARG A 696 -5.53 -2.53 -22.39
CA ARG A 696 -5.46 -2.84 -20.97
C ARG A 696 -4.02 -2.91 -20.49
N ARG A 697 -3.16 -3.66 -21.17
CA ARG A 697 -1.73 -3.77 -20.81
C ARG A 697 -1.06 -2.40 -20.83
N ASN A 698 -1.33 -1.59 -21.85
CA ASN A 698 -0.82 -0.22 -21.92
C ASN A 698 -1.32 0.63 -20.75
N PHE A 699 -2.62 0.58 -20.48
CA PHE A 699 -3.24 1.37 -19.43
C PHE A 699 -2.76 0.98 -18.02
N LEU A 700 -2.73 -0.32 -17.71
CA LEU A 700 -2.19 -0.82 -16.44
C LEU A 700 -0.71 -0.50 -16.30
N PHE A 701 0.08 -0.55 -17.37
CA PHE A 701 1.48 -0.10 -17.33
C PHE A 701 1.58 1.39 -16.96
N LEU A 702 0.76 2.25 -17.57
CA LEU A 702 0.76 3.68 -17.25
C LEU A 702 0.39 3.93 -15.79
N VAL A 703 -0.64 3.25 -15.27
CA VAL A 703 -1.20 3.52 -13.94
C VAL A 703 -0.43 2.80 -12.83
N LEU A 704 -0.21 1.49 -12.95
CA LEU A 704 0.33 0.65 -11.88
C LEU A 704 1.87 0.56 -11.89
N ILE A 705 2.52 0.72 -13.04
CA ILE A 705 3.98 0.57 -13.16
C ILE A 705 4.66 1.93 -13.26
N GLN A 706 4.29 2.74 -14.24
CA GLN A 706 4.94 4.03 -14.48
C GLN A 706 4.60 5.08 -13.41
N ASN A 707 3.38 5.03 -12.88
CA ASN A 707 2.85 6.01 -11.93
C ASN A 707 2.32 5.38 -10.62
N GLY A 708 2.53 4.07 -10.46
CA GLY A 708 2.11 3.31 -9.29
C GLY A 708 2.91 3.63 -8.04
N SER A 709 2.30 3.34 -6.88
CA SER A 709 2.90 3.50 -5.55
C SER A 709 3.65 2.24 -5.13
#